data_AF-A0A2V9LVN9-F1
#
_entry.id   AF-A0A2V9LVN9-F1
#
_cell.length_a   1.000
_cell.length_b   1.000
_cell.length_c   1.000
_cell.angle_alpha   90.00
_cell.angle_beta   90.00
_cell.angle_gamma   90.00
#
_symmetry.space_group_name_H-M   'P 1'
#
loop_
_entity.id
_entity.type
_entity.pdbx_description
1 polymer ?
#
loop_
_entity_poly.entity_id
_entity_poly.type
_entity_poly.pdbx_seq_one_letter_code
_entity_poly.pdbx_strand_id
1 'polypeptide(L)'
;MEQGYLAIALHAHLPFVRHPEYQDSLEERWLYEAITETYIPLLLTLEKLADEGLDFRLTFTVTPTLASMLLDPFLQSRYLGRLELLIELAEKEVSRTRSQPEFQALARMYHDHFLHLRQTYTNRYKRDLVQAFRRLQERGRIEILASAATHGYLPLLSVSAPAVRTQIRLGIESYEQVFGCKPRGFWLPECGYFTGLDELLREYGIRFTILETHGITRAVPRPKYGVYAPVASPSGIVFFGRDPNSSRQVWSATEGYPGDFDYRDFYRDIAHDLDLDYIKPYVHRDGIRIDTGIKYHRVTGKTEVKEAYDPERADAKAGLHARHFLSSRRGQVEHLAARMDRKPIVAAPYDAELFGHWWYEGPRWLEYLIRAVNDGEQAVRLITFSEYLEEYTGHQIAEPCPSSWGLKGYNEVWLNDRNDWIYPHLHRAALSLEKAGAGHAQAGGPARRALNQAARELLLAQASDWAFIMNSGTMVDYAKRRTKAHLLRLHKLARQIEEMQIDQDWLSALESQDNIFARLDTAKDFTERPAVEEAVVEKAGASPAEDAAALTRPLHVVMVSPEIIPFAKTGGLADMVGSLAVALERLGARVSLILPGYRSALKDSFILEETGIRVAVPVSSRKEDVTVLRTKTGREIPVYLMRSDRYFDRDGLYGTASGDYPDNAERFVLFARAALEALHGMDPPDILHCHDWQSALAVAFLRAQPQRYPALSGTRTVLTVHNLGYQGLFRAEDWHLLNLDRRFFTPRHVESYGKINFLKAGVVFSDAITTVSGTYAEEIKTREHGFGLEGVFQERAERLVGILNGADYDVWDPATDRFIA
;
A
#
# COMPACT_ATOMS: atom_id res chain seq x y z
N MET A 1 -42.72 2.06 -10.68
CA MET A 1 -41.85 3.17 -10.18
C MET A 1 -40.50 2.61 -9.73
N GLU A 2 -39.38 3.20 -10.18
CA GLU A 2 -38.01 2.80 -9.81
C GLU A 2 -37.72 2.97 -8.31
N GLN A 3 -37.12 1.98 -7.68
CA GLN A 3 -36.85 1.96 -6.23
C GLN A 3 -35.35 1.90 -5.87
N GLY A 4 -34.45 1.59 -6.82
CA GLY A 4 -33.00 1.54 -6.57
C GLY A 4 -32.16 1.29 -7.82
N TYR A 5 -30.85 1.17 -7.61
CA TYR A 5 -29.87 1.13 -8.69
C TYR A 5 -28.95 -0.09 -8.62
N LEU A 6 -28.51 -0.53 -9.79
CA LEU A 6 -27.47 -1.53 -9.98
C LEU A 6 -26.32 -0.91 -10.78
N ALA A 7 -25.14 -0.82 -10.19
CA ALA A 7 -23.93 -0.31 -10.83
C ALA A 7 -22.96 -1.47 -11.08
N ILE A 8 -22.87 -1.92 -12.32
CA ILE A 8 -21.94 -2.98 -12.74
C ILE A 8 -20.62 -2.33 -13.18
N ALA A 9 -19.51 -2.79 -12.61
CA ALA A 9 -18.18 -2.33 -12.97
C ALA A 9 -17.36 -3.50 -13.53
N LEU A 10 -16.79 -3.35 -14.73
CA LEU A 10 -15.94 -4.35 -15.37
C LEU A 10 -14.49 -3.86 -15.40
N HIS A 11 -13.63 -4.49 -14.60
CA HIS A 11 -12.23 -4.15 -14.50
C HIS A 11 -11.44 -4.88 -15.59
N ALA A 12 -11.12 -4.19 -16.70
CA ALA A 12 -10.26 -4.75 -17.75
C ALA A 12 -8.81 -4.37 -17.48
N HIS A 13 -7.98 -5.38 -17.22
CA HIS A 13 -6.58 -5.23 -16.86
C HIS A 13 -5.74 -6.41 -17.36
N LEU A 14 -4.55 -6.10 -17.89
CA LEU A 14 -3.47 -7.06 -18.08
C LEU A 14 -2.13 -6.39 -17.72
N PRO A 15 -1.16 -7.14 -17.18
CA PRO A 15 0.20 -6.64 -17.00
C PRO A 15 0.80 -6.25 -18.36
N PHE A 16 1.76 -5.32 -18.35
CA PHE A 16 2.44 -4.96 -19.59
C PHE A 16 3.34 -6.11 -20.08
N VAL A 17 2.88 -6.78 -21.14
CA VAL A 17 3.56 -7.91 -21.77
C VAL A 17 3.79 -7.60 -23.25
N ARG A 18 5.06 -7.33 -23.57
CA ARG A 18 5.52 -7.01 -24.92
C ARG A 18 6.94 -7.50 -25.07
N HIS A 19 7.14 -8.50 -25.92
CA HIS A 19 8.43 -9.19 -26.07
C HIS A 19 8.93 -9.18 -27.52
N PRO A 20 9.42 -8.02 -28.01
CA PRO A 20 10.02 -7.93 -29.35
C PRO A 20 11.26 -8.80 -29.53
N GLU A 21 11.93 -9.17 -28.44
CA GLU A 21 13.08 -10.07 -28.44
C GLU A 21 12.74 -11.53 -28.81
N TYR A 22 11.46 -11.92 -28.77
CA TYR A 22 11.01 -13.27 -29.07
C TYR A 22 10.06 -13.31 -30.27
N GLN A 23 10.29 -14.26 -31.18
CA GLN A 23 9.41 -14.50 -32.32
C GLN A 23 8.03 -15.08 -31.93
N ASP A 24 7.94 -15.79 -30.80
CA ASP A 24 6.69 -16.20 -30.15
C ASP A 24 6.87 -16.07 -28.62
N SER A 25 5.91 -15.47 -27.92
CA SER A 25 5.89 -15.31 -26.47
C SER A 25 4.59 -15.89 -25.92
N LEU A 26 4.71 -16.74 -24.90
CA LEU A 26 3.56 -17.38 -24.25
C LEU A 26 2.66 -16.35 -23.57
N GLU A 27 3.26 -15.34 -22.97
CA GLU A 27 2.58 -14.38 -22.10
C GLU A 27 1.83 -13.33 -22.91
N GLU A 28 2.27 -13.01 -24.14
CA GLU A 28 1.51 -12.17 -25.06
C GLU A 28 0.16 -12.80 -25.46
N ARG A 29 0.01 -14.12 -25.32
CA ARG A 29 -1.25 -14.82 -25.62
C ARG A 29 -2.38 -14.41 -24.68
N TRP A 30 -2.08 -14.00 -23.44
CA TRP A 30 -3.10 -13.48 -22.52
C TRP A 30 -3.85 -12.28 -23.13
N LEU A 31 -3.12 -11.38 -23.80
CA LEU A 31 -3.73 -10.26 -24.52
C LEU A 31 -4.57 -10.73 -25.71
N TYR A 32 -4.06 -11.68 -26.49
CA TYR A 32 -4.75 -12.17 -27.69
C TYR A 32 -6.05 -12.90 -27.35
N GLU A 33 -6.03 -13.69 -26.29
CA GLU A 33 -7.20 -14.39 -25.74
C GLU A 33 -8.21 -13.38 -25.19
N ALA A 34 -7.78 -12.40 -24.39
CA ALA A 34 -8.66 -11.36 -23.87
C ALA A 34 -9.31 -10.52 -24.99
N ILE A 35 -8.58 -10.17 -26.05
CA ILE A 35 -9.15 -9.48 -27.21
C ILE A 35 -10.23 -10.34 -27.89
N THR A 36 -9.92 -11.61 -28.13
CA THR A 36 -10.76 -12.55 -28.90
C THR A 36 -12.02 -12.93 -28.14
N GLU A 37 -11.87 -13.29 -26.86
CA GLU A 37 -12.94 -13.89 -26.08
C GLU A 37 -13.70 -12.86 -25.23
N THR A 38 -13.09 -11.72 -24.87
CA THR A 38 -13.71 -10.73 -23.96
C THR A 38 -13.97 -9.39 -24.64
N TYR A 39 -12.93 -8.66 -25.08
CA TYR A 39 -13.09 -7.25 -25.43
C TYR A 39 -13.90 -7.04 -26.71
N ILE A 40 -13.63 -7.78 -27.78
CA ILE A 40 -14.44 -7.66 -29.01
C ILE A 40 -15.89 -8.13 -28.77
N PRO A 41 -16.15 -9.31 -28.15
CA PRO A 41 -17.52 -9.74 -27.84
C PRO A 41 -18.31 -8.76 -26.96
N LEU A 42 -17.68 -8.18 -25.93
CA LEU A 42 -18.32 -7.15 -25.10
C LEU A 42 -18.65 -5.90 -25.91
N LEU A 43 -17.69 -5.36 -26.68
CA LEU A 43 -17.92 -4.19 -27.52
C LEU A 43 -19.06 -4.42 -28.52
N LEU A 44 -19.07 -5.55 -29.22
CA LEU A 44 -20.14 -5.92 -30.16
C LEU A 44 -21.50 -5.99 -29.46
N THR A 45 -21.55 -6.59 -28.28
CA THR A 45 -22.77 -6.71 -27.48
C THR A 45 -23.30 -5.34 -27.08
N LEU A 46 -22.45 -4.48 -26.53
CA LEU A 46 -22.84 -3.15 -26.05
C LEU A 46 -23.19 -2.20 -27.20
N GLU A 47 -22.44 -2.23 -28.30
CA GLU A 47 -22.77 -1.44 -29.50
C GLU A 47 -24.11 -1.89 -30.08
N LYS A 48 -24.37 -3.20 -30.19
CA LYS A 48 -25.67 -3.74 -30.62
C LYS A 48 -26.83 -3.20 -29.77
N LEU A 49 -26.73 -3.31 -28.44
CA LEU A 49 -27.80 -2.86 -27.54
C LEU A 49 -28.00 -1.34 -27.61
N ALA A 50 -26.91 -0.58 -27.75
CA ALA A 50 -26.98 0.86 -27.90
C ALA A 50 -27.61 1.27 -29.24
N ASP A 51 -27.36 0.52 -30.32
CA ASP A 51 -27.92 0.75 -31.66
C ASP A 51 -29.40 0.36 -31.73
N GLU A 52 -29.83 -0.64 -30.95
CA GLU A 52 -31.24 -0.97 -30.72
C GLU A 52 -32.00 0.06 -29.85
N GLY A 53 -31.28 1.05 -29.29
CA GLY A 53 -31.88 2.13 -28.51
C GLY A 53 -32.19 1.79 -27.05
N LEU A 54 -31.69 0.65 -26.54
CA LEU A 54 -31.87 0.27 -25.14
C LEU A 54 -31.14 1.24 -24.21
N ASP A 55 -31.75 1.55 -23.07
CA ASP A 55 -31.14 2.42 -22.07
C ASP A 55 -30.40 1.59 -21.02
N PHE A 56 -29.09 1.80 -20.94
CA PHE A 56 -28.24 1.13 -19.97
C PHE A 56 -27.01 1.96 -19.64
N ARG A 57 -26.42 1.65 -18.49
CA ARG A 57 -25.20 2.25 -17.97
C ARG A 57 -24.32 1.16 -17.38
N LEU A 58 -23.05 1.15 -17.76
CA LEU A 58 -22.03 0.28 -17.17
C LEU A 58 -20.79 1.10 -16.86
N THR A 59 -19.98 0.63 -15.91
CA THR A 59 -18.67 1.19 -15.64
C THR A 59 -17.60 0.22 -16.09
N PHE A 60 -16.53 0.73 -16.69
CA PHE A 60 -15.37 -0.04 -17.11
C PHE A 60 -14.10 0.56 -16.51
N THR A 61 -13.05 -0.25 -16.45
CA THR A 61 -11.68 0.26 -16.51
C THR A 61 -11.05 -0.21 -17.80
N VAL A 62 -10.13 0.56 -18.34
CA VAL A 62 -9.13 0.07 -19.29
C VAL A 62 -7.80 0.56 -18.76
N THR A 63 -7.04 -0.31 -18.09
CA THR A 63 -5.82 0.14 -17.39
C THR A 63 -4.80 0.72 -18.37
N PRO A 64 -3.91 1.61 -17.92
CA PRO A 64 -2.93 2.23 -18.82
C PRO A 64 -2.01 1.21 -19.50
N THR A 65 -1.66 0.11 -18.83
CA THR A 65 -0.94 -1.03 -19.43
C THR A 65 -1.71 -1.66 -20.59
N LEU A 66 -2.99 -1.97 -20.38
CA LEU A 66 -3.86 -2.57 -21.38
C LEU A 66 -4.08 -1.64 -22.56
N ALA A 67 -4.42 -0.37 -22.32
CA ALA A 67 -4.57 0.63 -23.37
C ALA A 67 -3.29 0.77 -24.22
N SER A 68 -2.12 0.78 -23.56
CA SER A 68 -0.83 0.85 -24.25
C SER A 68 -0.60 -0.36 -25.16
N MET A 69 -0.94 -1.56 -24.69
CA MET A 69 -0.80 -2.79 -25.50
C MET A 69 -1.81 -2.87 -26.65
N LEU A 70 -3.06 -2.46 -26.42
CA LEU A 70 -4.11 -2.44 -27.45
C LEU A 70 -3.80 -1.45 -28.59
N LEU A 71 -3.06 -0.37 -28.27
CA LEU A 71 -2.64 0.64 -29.24
C LEU A 71 -1.26 0.38 -29.86
N ASP A 72 -0.52 -0.63 -29.40
CA ASP A 72 0.84 -0.92 -29.89
C ASP A 72 0.78 -1.65 -31.26
N PRO A 73 1.31 -1.06 -32.35
CA PRO A 73 1.21 -1.65 -33.68
C PRO A 73 1.90 -3.01 -33.84
N PHE A 74 2.92 -3.28 -33.01
CA PHE A 74 3.63 -4.55 -33.02
C PHE A 74 2.72 -5.65 -32.45
N LEU A 75 2.12 -5.44 -31.28
CA LEU A 75 1.15 -6.39 -30.70
C LEU A 75 -0.11 -6.55 -31.55
N GLN A 76 -0.63 -5.47 -32.14
CA GLN A 76 -1.77 -5.55 -33.07
C GLN A 76 -1.47 -6.46 -34.28
N SER A 77 -0.24 -6.42 -34.79
CA SER A 77 0.19 -7.24 -35.93
C SER A 77 0.37 -8.71 -35.53
N ARG A 78 0.93 -8.97 -34.34
CA ARG A 78 1.06 -10.34 -33.81
C ARG A 78 -0.30 -10.97 -33.50
N TYR A 79 -1.22 -10.21 -32.92
CA TYR A 79 -2.59 -10.64 -32.69
C TYR A 79 -3.26 -11.09 -33.98
N LEU A 80 -3.11 -10.32 -35.07
CA LEU A 80 -3.64 -10.71 -36.37
C LEU A 80 -3.02 -12.00 -36.89
N GLY A 81 -1.69 -12.15 -36.81
CA GLY A 81 -1.03 -13.40 -37.17
C GLY A 81 -1.56 -14.60 -36.38
N ARG A 82 -1.79 -14.42 -35.07
CA ARG A 82 -2.40 -15.44 -34.22
C ARG A 82 -3.83 -15.77 -34.66
N LEU A 83 -4.64 -14.76 -34.97
CA LEU A 83 -6.03 -14.95 -35.38
C LEU A 83 -6.12 -15.69 -36.73
N GLU A 84 -5.23 -15.42 -37.69
CA GLU A 84 -5.18 -16.18 -38.95
C GLU A 84 -4.82 -17.66 -38.70
N LEU A 85 -3.89 -17.95 -37.78
CA LEU A 85 -3.58 -19.32 -37.38
C LEU A 85 -4.79 -20.04 -36.75
N LEU A 86 -5.62 -19.32 -35.97
CA LEU A 86 -6.85 -19.88 -35.41
C LEU A 86 -7.92 -20.14 -36.47
N ILE A 87 -8.04 -19.26 -37.47
CA ILE A 87 -8.93 -19.47 -38.62
C ILE A 87 -8.51 -20.72 -39.39
N GLU A 88 -7.21 -20.85 -39.69
CA GLU A 88 -6.65 -22.04 -40.36
C GLU A 88 -6.91 -23.32 -39.55
N LEU A 89 -6.65 -23.30 -38.24
CA LEU A 89 -6.93 -24.43 -37.37
C LEU A 89 -8.42 -24.78 -37.35
N ALA A 90 -9.30 -23.79 -37.28
CA ALA A 90 -10.75 -24.02 -37.30
C ALA A 90 -11.21 -24.62 -38.65
N GLU A 91 -10.63 -24.21 -39.78
CA GLU A 91 -10.90 -24.81 -41.09
C GLU A 91 -10.47 -26.30 -41.14
N LYS A 92 -9.30 -26.62 -40.58
CA LYS A 92 -8.85 -28.01 -40.42
C LYS A 92 -9.77 -28.82 -39.53
N GLU A 93 -10.23 -28.23 -38.43
CA GLU A 93 -11.19 -28.87 -37.53
C GLU A 93 -12.53 -29.15 -38.20
N VAL A 94 -13.05 -28.24 -39.04
CA VAL A 94 -14.26 -28.46 -39.85
C VAL A 94 -14.10 -29.64 -40.81
N SER A 95 -12.87 -29.89 -41.28
CA SER A 95 -12.57 -31.07 -42.11
C SER A 95 -12.44 -32.34 -41.28
N ARG A 96 -11.73 -32.28 -40.15
CA ARG A 96 -11.47 -33.41 -39.24
C ARG A 96 -12.75 -33.94 -38.59
N THR A 97 -13.64 -33.04 -38.17
CA THR A 97 -14.87 -33.38 -37.42
C THR A 97 -16.04 -33.78 -38.34
N ARG A 98 -15.83 -33.93 -39.66
CA ARG A 98 -16.90 -34.18 -40.65
C ARG A 98 -17.78 -35.39 -40.34
N SER A 99 -17.23 -36.42 -39.69
CA SER A 99 -17.93 -37.64 -39.28
C SER A 99 -18.38 -37.64 -37.81
N GLN A 100 -18.25 -36.53 -37.10
CA GLN A 100 -18.63 -36.32 -35.69
C GLN A 100 -19.68 -35.19 -35.62
N PRO A 101 -20.98 -35.48 -35.85
CA PRO A 101 -22.02 -34.45 -35.96
C PRO A 101 -22.05 -33.45 -34.79
N GLU A 102 -21.83 -33.93 -33.57
CA GLU A 102 -21.80 -33.15 -32.34
C GLU A 102 -20.68 -32.09 -32.32
N PHE A 103 -19.51 -32.38 -32.90
CA PHE A 103 -18.38 -31.45 -32.95
C PHE A 103 -18.31 -30.70 -34.27
N GLN A 104 -18.88 -31.22 -35.35
CA GLN A 104 -18.88 -30.57 -36.67
C GLN A 104 -19.59 -29.22 -36.64
N ALA A 105 -20.71 -29.12 -35.91
CA ALA A 105 -21.43 -27.87 -35.74
C ALA A 105 -20.58 -26.83 -34.98
N LEU A 106 -19.90 -27.27 -33.91
CA LEU A 106 -19.03 -26.40 -33.11
C LEU A 106 -17.78 -25.96 -33.89
N ALA A 107 -17.17 -26.85 -34.68
CA ALA A 107 -16.02 -26.49 -35.51
C ALA A 107 -16.38 -25.39 -36.51
N ARG A 108 -17.56 -25.48 -37.13
CA ARG A 108 -18.09 -24.43 -38.01
C ARG A 108 -18.37 -23.13 -37.26
N MET A 109 -18.97 -23.22 -36.08
CA MET A 109 -19.20 -22.07 -35.20
C MET A 109 -17.89 -21.32 -34.92
N TYR A 110 -16.82 -22.00 -34.51
CA TYR A 110 -15.53 -21.36 -34.26
C TYR A 110 -14.91 -20.77 -35.52
N HIS A 111 -14.97 -21.46 -36.65
CA HIS A 111 -14.47 -20.95 -37.93
C HIS A 111 -15.17 -19.64 -38.33
N ASP A 112 -16.50 -19.63 -38.30
CA ASP A 112 -17.29 -18.46 -38.65
C ASP A 112 -17.08 -17.32 -37.65
N HIS A 113 -16.94 -17.66 -36.36
CA HIS A 113 -16.64 -16.72 -35.30
C HIS A 113 -15.28 -16.04 -35.50
N PHE A 114 -14.21 -16.78 -35.75
CA PHE A 114 -12.88 -16.19 -35.96
C PHE A 114 -12.81 -15.35 -37.23
N LEU A 115 -13.48 -15.77 -38.31
CA LEU A 115 -13.62 -14.94 -39.52
C LEU A 115 -14.33 -13.62 -39.22
N HIS A 116 -15.42 -13.68 -38.45
CA HIS A 116 -16.17 -12.50 -38.03
C HIS A 116 -15.34 -11.58 -37.11
N LEU A 117 -14.60 -12.14 -36.15
CA LEU A 117 -13.70 -11.37 -35.28
C LEU A 117 -12.61 -10.68 -36.08
N ARG A 118 -11.99 -11.37 -37.05
CA ARG A 118 -10.98 -10.77 -37.92
C ARG A 118 -11.55 -9.59 -38.70
N GLN A 119 -12.72 -9.76 -39.33
CA GLN A 119 -13.38 -8.68 -40.05
C GLN A 119 -13.76 -7.52 -39.11
N THR A 120 -14.26 -7.82 -37.92
CA THR A 120 -14.62 -6.81 -36.93
C THR A 120 -13.39 -6.02 -36.49
N TYR A 121 -12.32 -6.69 -36.08
CA TYR A 121 -11.10 -6.06 -35.62
C TYR A 121 -10.44 -5.21 -36.72
N THR A 122 -10.32 -5.74 -37.94
CA THR A 122 -9.65 -5.04 -39.05
C THR A 122 -10.52 -3.99 -39.74
N ASN A 123 -11.79 -4.29 -40.01
CA ASN A 123 -12.64 -3.44 -40.84
C ASN A 123 -13.52 -2.50 -40.01
N ARG A 124 -14.14 -2.98 -38.92
CA ARG A 124 -15.02 -2.16 -38.06
C ARG A 124 -14.20 -1.28 -37.13
N TYR A 125 -13.27 -1.87 -36.39
CA TYR A 125 -12.49 -1.15 -35.38
C TYR A 125 -11.15 -0.61 -35.87
N LYS A 126 -10.71 -0.98 -37.09
CA LYS A 126 -9.43 -0.54 -37.65
C LYS A 126 -8.24 -0.80 -36.71
N ARG A 127 -8.30 -1.92 -35.98
CA ARG A 127 -7.34 -2.36 -34.94
C ARG A 127 -7.29 -1.47 -33.70
N ASP A 128 -8.19 -0.50 -33.55
CA ASP A 128 -8.26 0.41 -32.41
C ASP A 128 -9.50 0.12 -31.55
N LEU A 129 -9.35 -0.83 -30.62
CA LEU A 129 -10.40 -1.18 -29.68
C LEU A 129 -10.63 -0.09 -28.63
N VAL A 130 -9.60 0.70 -28.34
CA VAL A 130 -9.68 1.77 -27.35
C VAL A 130 -10.61 2.89 -27.82
N GLN A 131 -10.53 3.23 -29.11
CA GLN A 131 -11.50 4.13 -29.75
C GLN A 131 -12.93 3.57 -29.71
N ALA A 132 -13.12 2.25 -29.73
CA ALA A 132 -14.45 1.64 -29.59
C ALA A 132 -15.04 1.84 -28.19
N PHE A 133 -14.26 1.61 -27.13
CA PHE A 133 -14.66 1.95 -25.76
C PHE A 133 -14.96 3.45 -25.62
N ARG A 134 -14.11 4.30 -26.19
CA ARG A 134 -14.31 5.76 -26.18
C ARG A 134 -15.64 6.16 -26.81
N ARG A 135 -16.02 5.58 -27.97
CA ARG A 135 -17.32 5.88 -28.62
C ARG A 135 -18.50 5.50 -27.73
N LEU A 136 -18.44 4.38 -27.03
CA LEU A 136 -19.51 3.99 -26.09
C LEU A 136 -19.59 4.96 -24.90
N GLN A 137 -18.45 5.47 -24.43
CA GLN A 137 -18.41 6.49 -23.39
C GLN A 137 -19.01 7.82 -23.87
N GLU A 138 -18.65 8.27 -25.08
CA GLU A 138 -19.19 9.50 -25.69
C GLU A 138 -20.71 9.40 -25.95
N ARG A 139 -21.22 8.19 -26.20
CA ARG A 139 -22.67 7.90 -26.29
C ARG A 139 -23.38 7.84 -24.93
N GLY A 140 -22.66 8.03 -23.82
CA GLY A 140 -23.21 7.96 -22.47
C GLY A 140 -23.68 6.57 -22.05
N ARG A 141 -23.20 5.50 -22.72
CA ARG A 141 -23.58 4.11 -22.42
C ARG A 141 -22.68 3.46 -21.39
N ILE A 142 -21.41 3.88 -21.37
CA ILE A 142 -20.45 3.44 -20.37
C ILE A 142 -19.73 4.64 -19.74
N GLU A 143 -19.19 4.43 -18.54
CA GLU A 143 -18.20 5.30 -17.91
C GLU A 143 -16.90 4.53 -17.75
N ILE A 144 -15.77 5.11 -18.13
CA ILE A 144 -14.45 4.49 -17.98
C ILE A 144 -13.71 5.18 -16.83
N LEU A 145 -13.27 4.41 -15.84
CA LEU A 145 -12.44 4.90 -14.73
C LEU A 145 -10.96 4.83 -15.10
N ALA A 146 -10.16 5.76 -14.56
CA ALA A 146 -8.72 5.64 -14.58
C ALA A 146 -8.25 4.58 -13.57
N SER A 147 -6.98 4.18 -13.65
CA SER A 147 -6.31 3.33 -12.66
C SER A 147 -4.82 3.69 -12.59
N ALA A 148 -4.09 3.07 -11.68
CA ALA A 148 -2.65 3.28 -11.54
C ALA A 148 -1.90 2.86 -12.82
N ALA A 149 -0.81 3.56 -13.12
CA ALA A 149 0.00 3.43 -14.33
C ALA A 149 0.28 1.96 -14.72
N THR A 150 0.82 1.17 -13.80
CA THR A 150 1.13 -0.25 -14.02
C THR A 150 0.36 -1.17 -13.09
N HIS A 151 -0.78 -0.70 -12.59
CA HIS A 151 -1.57 -1.43 -11.61
C HIS A 151 -0.74 -1.83 -10.37
N GLY A 152 0.17 -0.94 -9.94
CA GLY A 152 1.00 -1.19 -8.77
C GLY A 152 0.17 -1.23 -7.47
N TYR A 153 0.45 -2.19 -6.59
CA TYR A 153 -0.30 -2.35 -5.34
C TYR A 153 0.04 -1.24 -4.33
N LEU A 154 -0.68 -0.12 -4.44
CA LEU A 154 -0.39 1.15 -3.77
C LEU A 154 -0.15 1.04 -2.25
N PRO A 155 -0.89 0.21 -1.47
CA PRO A 155 -0.64 0.08 -0.03
C PRO A 155 0.76 -0.39 0.36
N LEU A 156 1.45 -1.13 -0.51
CA LEU A 156 2.82 -1.60 -0.26
C LEU A 156 3.88 -0.73 -0.94
N LEU A 157 3.46 0.19 -1.82
CA LEU A 157 4.32 1.20 -2.44
C LEU A 157 4.36 2.51 -1.64
N SER A 158 3.46 2.69 -0.67
CA SER A 158 3.32 3.92 0.15
C SER A 158 4.54 4.29 0.98
N VAL A 159 5.56 3.43 1.02
CA VAL A 159 6.89 3.73 1.59
C VAL A 159 7.60 4.84 0.79
N SER A 160 7.32 4.99 -0.51
CA SER A 160 7.82 6.09 -1.36
C SER A 160 6.64 6.91 -1.89
N ALA A 161 6.51 8.15 -1.40
CA ALA A 161 5.47 9.07 -1.88
C ALA A 161 5.62 9.37 -3.39
N PRO A 162 6.83 9.61 -3.94
CA PRO A 162 7.03 9.72 -5.39
C PRO A 162 6.52 8.50 -6.18
N ALA A 163 6.72 7.28 -5.68
CA ALA A 163 6.24 6.08 -6.37
C ALA A 163 4.71 6.03 -6.47
N VAL A 164 3.99 6.30 -5.38
CA VAL A 164 2.52 6.33 -5.38
C VAL A 164 1.99 7.50 -6.22
N ARG A 165 2.58 8.69 -6.10
CA ARG A 165 2.24 9.87 -6.93
C ARG A 165 2.39 9.58 -8.41
N THR A 166 3.53 9.00 -8.81
CA THR A 166 3.81 8.65 -10.21
C THR A 166 2.79 7.65 -10.75
N GLN A 167 2.43 6.62 -9.97
CA GLN A 167 1.42 5.63 -10.35
C GLN A 167 0.06 6.29 -10.63
N ILE A 168 -0.39 7.21 -9.77
CA ILE A 168 -1.69 7.87 -9.93
C ILE A 168 -1.65 8.89 -11.06
N ARG A 169 -0.66 9.78 -11.07
CA ARG A 169 -0.51 10.85 -12.06
C ARG A 169 -0.41 10.30 -13.47
N LEU A 170 0.51 9.37 -13.73
CA LEU A 170 0.67 8.80 -15.07
C LEU A 170 -0.56 7.98 -15.49
N GLY A 171 -1.24 7.35 -14.53
CA GLY A 171 -2.51 6.68 -14.80
C GLY A 171 -3.58 7.63 -15.34
N ILE A 172 -3.69 8.82 -14.74
CA ILE A 172 -4.63 9.88 -15.13
C ILE A 172 -4.18 10.57 -16.42
N GLU A 173 -2.90 10.94 -16.55
CA GLU A 173 -2.36 11.56 -17.77
C GLU A 173 -2.49 10.62 -18.98
N SER A 174 -2.22 9.33 -18.80
CA SER A 174 -2.43 8.32 -19.85
C SER A 174 -3.91 8.19 -20.21
N TYR A 175 -4.80 8.15 -19.22
CA TYR A 175 -6.25 8.18 -19.47
C TYR A 175 -6.66 9.41 -20.29
N GLU A 176 -6.20 10.60 -19.93
CA GLU A 176 -6.52 11.84 -20.64
C GLU A 176 -6.00 11.82 -22.09
N GLN A 177 -4.78 11.31 -22.32
CA GLN A 177 -4.23 11.16 -23.68
C GLN A 177 -5.05 10.19 -24.54
N VAL A 178 -5.54 9.11 -23.94
CA VAL A 178 -6.23 8.03 -24.63
C VAL A 178 -7.70 8.35 -24.88
N PHE A 179 -8.42 8.80 -23.85
CA PHE A 179 -9.87 9.03 -23.90
C PHE A 179 -10.26 10.49 -24.15
N GLY A 180 -9.31 11.43 -24.11
CA GLY A 180 -9.54 12.84 -24.43
C GLY A 180 -10.35 13.62 -23.39
N CYS A 181 -10.51 13.09 -22.19
CA CYS A 181 -11.23 13.74 -21.09
C CYS A 181 -10.63 13.37 -19.74
N LYS A 182 -10.95 14.14 -18.69
CA LYS A 182 -10.50 13.85 -17.32
C LYS A 182 -11.34 12.73 -16.69
N PRO A 183 -10.73 11.74 -16.02
CA PRO A 183 -11.47 10.70 -15.32
C PRO A 183 -12.17 11.27 -14.08
N ARG A 184 -13.40 10.84 -13.82
CA ARG A 184 -14.14 11.22 -12.60
C ARG A 184 -13.92 10.25 -11.45
N GLY A 185 -13.74 8.97 -11.76
CA GLY A 185 -13.45 7.93 -10.78
C GLY A 185 -12.15 7.22 -11.09
N PHE A 186 -11.62 6.55 -10.06
CA PHE A 186 -10.36 5.85 -10.11
C PHE A 186 -10.53 4.46 -9.53
N TRP A 187 -10.18 3.44 -10.30
CA TRP A 187 -10.05 2.07 -9.83
C TRP A 187 -8.70 1.87 -9.15
N LEU A 188 -8.73 1.70 -7.83
CA LEU A 188 -7.52 1.35 -7.08
C LEU A 188 -7.10 -0.07 -7.46
N PRO A 189 -5.82 -0.30 -7.80
CA PRO A 189 -5.35 -1.65 -8.05
C PRO A 189 -5.75 -2.57 -6.91
N GLU A 190 -6.51 -3.60 -7.25
CA GLU A 190 -6.99 -4.61 -6.30
C GLU A 190 -7.95 -4.10 -5.22
N CYS A 191 -8.62 -2.97 -5.46
CA CYS A 191 -9.29 -2.18 -4.42
C CYS A 191 -8.38 -1.89 -3.20
N GLY A 192 -7.06 -1.88 -3.42
CA GLY A 192 -6.03 -1.72 -2.41
C GLY A 192 -5.99 -0.29 -1.88
N TYR A 193 -6.48 -0.11 -0.66
CA TYR A 193 -6.60 1.17 0.00
C TYR A 193 -5.78 1.20 1.30
N PHE A 194 -5.15 2.34 1.55
CA PHE A 194 -4.53 2.72 2.82
C PHE A 194 -4.96 4.14 3.18
N THR A 195 -4.96 4.47 4.47
CA THR A 195 -5.38 5.78 4.97
C THR A 195 -4.51 6.91 4.39
N GLY A 196 -5.15 7.99 3.94
CA GLY A 196 -4.48 9.16 3.33
C GLY A 196 -4.36 9.11 1.80
N LEU A 197 -4.63 7.95 1.18
CA LEU A 197 -4.64 7.83 -0.30
C LEU A 197 -5.71 8.70 -0.96
N ASP A 198 -6.78 9.01 -0.22
CA ASP A 198 -7.91 9.80 -0.66
C ASP A 198 -7.54 11.27 -0.91
N GLU A 199 -6.69 11.86 -0.07
CA GLU A 199 -6.16 13.21 -0.28
C GLU A 199 -5.38 13.31 -1.59
N LEU A 200 -4.59 12.28 -1.90
CA LEU A 200 -3.81 12.23 -3.12
C LEU A 200 -4.69 12.07 -4.37
N LEU A 201 -5.72 11.21 -4.32
CA LEU A 201 -6.71 11.11 -5.39
C LEU A 201 -7.43 12.45 -5.61
N ARG A 202 -7.73 13.16 -4.52
CA ARG A 202 -8.42 14.46 -4.57
C ARG A 202 -7.58 15.52 -5.27
N GLU A 203 -6.26 15.54 -5.04
CA GLU A 203 -5.32 16.44 -5.70
C GLU A 203 -5.39 16.34 -7.24
N TYR A 204 -5.56 15.13 -7.77
CA TYR A 204 -5.70 14.90 -9.21
C TYR A 204 -7.15 14.98 -9.72
N GLY A 205 -8.08 15.50 -8.92
CA GLY A 205 -9.45 15.76 -9.34
C GLY A 205 -10.36 14.53 -9.39
N ILE A 206 -9.92 13.38 -8.86
CA ILE A 206 -10.78 12.21 -8.70
C ILE A 206 -11.89 12.51 -7.70
N ARG A 207 -13.08 11.96 -7.93
CA ARG A 207 -14.27 12.15 -7.10
C ARG A 207 -14.65 10.90 -6.32
N PHE A 208 -14.39 9.72 -6.86
CA PHE A 208 -14.75 8.48 -6.20
C PHE A 208 -13.86 7.30 -6.55
N THR A 209 -13.94 6.28 -5.70
CA THR A 209 -13.38 4.95 -5.93
C THR A 209 -14.31 3.85 -5.38
N ILE A 210 -13.93 2.59 -5.59
CA ILE A 210 -14.66 1.39 -5.17
C ILE A 210 -13.74 0.61 -4.21
N LEU A 211 -14.28 0.18 -3.08
CA LEU A 211 -13.58 -0.62 -2.07
C LEU A 211 -14.28 -1.96 -1.83
N GLU A 212 -13.55 -2.89 -1.23
CA GLU A 212 -14.13 -4.11 -0.67
C GLU A 212 -15.12 -3.78 0.46
N THR A 213 -16.10 -4.66 0.66
CA THR A 213 -17.20 -4.58 1.62
C THR A 213 -16.75 -4.12 3.02
N HIS A 214 -15.64 -4.68 3.52
CA HIS A 214 -15.15 -4.35 4.87
C HIS A 214 -14.45 -2.99 4.95
N GLY A 215 -13.86 -2.50 3.85
CA GLY A 215 -13.32 -1.15 3.74
C GLY A 215 -14.36 -0.08 4.06
N ILE A 216 -15.61 -0.32 3.65
CA ILE A 216 -16.76 0.54 3.99
C ILE A 216 -17.37 0.15 5.33
N THR A 217 -17.77 -1.11 5.53
CA THR A 217 -18.56 -1.49 6.71
C THR A 217 -17.82 -1.32 8.05
N ARG A 218 -16.49 -1.20 8.02
CA ARG A 218 -15.63 -0.89 9.17
C ARG A 218 -15.13 0.56 9.22
N ALA A 219 -15.61 1.43 8.32
CA ALA A 219 -15.29 2.84 8.32
C ALA A 219 -15.72 3.53 9.63
N VAL A 220 -15.07 4.65 9.95
CA VAL A 220 -15.30 5.40 11.19
C VAL A 220 -15.76 6.82 10.88
N PRO A 221 -16.94 7.26 11.37
CA PRO A 221 -17.96 6.47 12.08
C PRO A 221 -18.62 5.41 11.17
N ARG A 222 -19.20 4.38 11.79
CA ARG A 222 -19.82 3.25 11.07
C ARG A 222 -20.87 3.74 10.04
N PRO A 223 -20.83 3.29 8.77
CA PRO A 223 -21.81 3.71 7.78
C PRO A 223 -23.23 3.23 8.09
N LYS A 224 -24.19 4.15 8.06
CA LYS A 224 -25.61 3.93 8.36
C LYS A 224 -26.25 2.86 7.46
N TYR A 225 -25.88 2.86 6.18
CA TYR A 225 -26.48 2.02 5.14
C TYR A 225 -25.53 0.93 4.62
N GLY A 226 -24.45 0.64 5.36
CA GLY A 226 -23.43 -0.32 4.93
C GLY A 226 -22.85 0.06 3.56
N VAL A 227 -22.86 -0.88 2.61
CA VAL A 227 -22.36 -0.67 1.24
C VAL A 227 -23.42 -0.14 0.27
N TYR A 228 -24.67 0.02 0.71
CA TYR A 228 -25.80 0.33 -0.16
C TYR A 228 -26.05 1.83 -0.37
N ALA A 229 -25.26 2.66 0.30
CA ALA A 229 -25.02 4.05 -0.03
C ALA A 229 -23.53 4.35 0.21
N PRO A 230 -22.88 5.14 -0.65
CA PRO A 230 -21.48 5.45 -0.48
C PRO A 230 -21.25 6.39 0.70
N VAL A 231 -20.02 6.40 1.20
CA VAL A 231 -19.53 7.35 2.20
C VAL A 231 -18.52 8.29 1.58
N ALA A 232 -18.37 9.49 2.14
CA ALA A 232 -17.31 10.41 1.76
C ALA A 232 -16.25 10.46 2.86
N SER A 233 -14.96 10.45 2.50
CA SER A 233 -13.91 10.76 3.46
C SER A 233 -13.90 12.26 3.81
N PRO A 234 -13.19 12.67 4.87
CA PRO A 234 -13.03 14.09 5.20
C PRO A 234 -12.43 14.94 4.06
N SER A 235 -11.60 14.35 3.19
CA SER A 235 -11.04 15.03 2.00
C SER A 235 -12.06 15.22 0.86
N GLY A 236 -13.23 14.58 0.96
CA GLY A 236 -14.33 14.69 0.01
C GLY A 236 -14.33 13.63 -1.11
N ILE A 237 -13.44 12.64 -1.07
CA ILE A 237 -13.53 11.46 -1.96
C ILE A 237 -14.68 10.56 -1.53
N VAL A 238 -15.47 10.12 -2.49
CA VAL A 238 -16.60 9.21 -2.27
C VAL A 238 -16.18 7.75 -2.49
N PHE A 239 -16.60 6.85 -1.60
CA PHE A 239 -16.26 5.43 -1.63
C PHE A 239 -17.52 4.59 -1.75
N PHE A 240 -17.59 3.82 -2.85
CA PHE A 240 -18.61 2.78 -3.03
C PHE A 240 -18.10 1.45 -2.49
N GLY A 241 -18.97 0.71 -1.81
CA GLY A 241 -18.65 -0.62 -1.30
C GLY A 241 -19.15 -1.72 -2.23
N ARG A 242 -18.29 -2.68 -2.54
CA ARG A 242 -18.67 -3.92 -3.23
C ARG A 242 -19.81 -4.62 -2.49
N ASP A 243 -20.86 -5.03 -3.21
CA ASP A 243 -21.95 -5.82 -2.63
C ASP A 243 -21.56 -7.30 -2.53
N PRO A 244 -21.58 -7.91 -1.33
CA PRO A 244 -21.17 -9.30 -1.15
C PRO A 244 -22.12 -10.30 -1.85
N ASN A 245 -23.41 -9.96 -2.01
CA ASN A 245 -24.39 -10.86 -2.60
C ASN A 245 -24.23 -10.97 -4.12
N SER A 246 -24.04 -9.84 -4.81
CA SER A 246 -23.79 -9.80 -6.26
C SER A 246 -22.48 -10.46 -6.63
N SER A 247 -21.44 -10.29 -5.79
CA SER A 247 -20.18 -11.00 -5.87
C SER A 247 -20.39 -12.52 -5.81
N ARG A 248 -21.04 -13.02 -4.75
CA ARG A 248 -21.18 -14.46 -4.52
C ARG A 248 -21.93 -15.17 -5.65
N GLN A 249 -22.98 -14.57 -6.20
CA GLN A 249 -23.81 -15.17 -7.26
C GLN A 249 -23.09 -15.29 -8.61
N VAL A 250 -22.03 -14.51 -8.85
CA VAL A 250 -21.31 -14.52 -10.13
C VAL A 250 -19.91 -15.12 -9.98
N TRP A 251 -19.19 -14.76 -8.93
CA TRP A 251 -17.77 -15.10 -8.73
C TRP A 251 -17.53 -16.42 -8.00
N SER A 252 -18.53 -16.97 -7.30
CA SER A 252 -18.30 -18.17 -6.49
C SER A 252 -17.98 -19.38 -7.37
N ALA A 253 -16.85 -20.04 -7.13
CA ALA A 253 -16.49 -21.28 -7.83
C ALA A 253 -17.47 -22.45 -7.53
N THR A 254 -18.27 -22.35 -6.46
CA THR A 254 -19.22 -23.39 -6.05
C THR A 254 -20.68 -23.03 -6.25
N GLU A 255 -21.00 -21.73 -6.31
CA GLU A 255 -22.38 -21.23 -6.34
C GLU A 255 -22.62 -20.18 -7.43
N GLY A 256 -21.57 -19.78 -8.15
CA GLY A 256 -21.64 -18.79 -9.20
C GLY A 256 -22.16 -19.39 -10.50
N TYR A 257 -22.82 -18.56 -11.31
CA TYR A 257 -23.33 -18.97 -12.62
C TYR A 257 -22.28 -19.62 -13.53
N PRO A 258 -21.02 -19.15 -13.63
CA PRO A 258 -20.02 -19.73 -14.52
C PRO A 258 -19.77 -21.23 -14.34
N GLY A 259 -20.07 -21.80 -13.17
CA GLY A 259 -19.92 -23.22 -12.90
C GLY A 259 -21.07 -24.11 -13.37
N ASP A 260 -22.11 -23.57 -14.04
CA ASP A 260 -23.25 -24.37 -14.52
C ASP A 260 -22.81 -25.39 -15.56
N PHE A 261 -23.43 -26.57 -15.51
CA PHE A 261 -23.01 -27.72 -16.31
C PHE A 261 -23.27 -27.54 -17.80
N ASP A 262 -24.12 -26.57 -18.18
CA ASP A 262 -24.47 -26.29 -19.56
C ASP A 262 -23.50 -25.31 -20.24
N TYR A 263 -22.63 -24.63 -19.47
CA TYR A 263 -21.65 -23.69 -20.01
C TYR A 263 -20.39 -24.36 -20.54
N ARG A 264 -19.71 -23.66 -21.46
CA ARG A 264 -18.44 -24.10 -22.07
C ARG A 264 -17.40 -24.37 -20.99
N ASP A 265 -16.76 -25.53 -21.04
CA ASP A 265 -15.68 -25.88 -20.12
C ASP A 265 -14.41 -25.12 -20.49
N PHE A 266 -13.92 -24.30 -19.57
CA PHE A 266 -12.68 -23.55 -19.75
C PHE A 266 -11.45 -24.46 -19.86
N TYR A 267 -11.41 -25.58 -19.13
CA TYR A 267 -10.19 -26.38 -18.97
C TYR A 267 -10.01 -27.47 -20.03
N ARG A 268 -10.97 -27.67 -20.93
CA ARG A 268 -10.91 -28.73 -21.95
C ARG A 268 -10.80 -28.16 -23.37
N ASP A 269 -9.56 -28.06 -23.83
CA ASP A 269 -9.18 -27.52 -25.14
C ASP A 269 -8.63 -28.61 -26.07
N ILE A 270 -8.85 -28.46 -27.38
CA ILE A 270 -8.30 -29.42 -28.37
C ILE A 270 -6.78 -29.52 -28.33
N ALA A 271 -6.09 -28.51 -27.81
CA ALA A 271 -4.65 -28.53 -27.57
C ALA A 271 -4.20 -29.64 -26.62
N HIS A 272 -5.10 -30.15 -25.78
CA HIS A 272 -4.83 -31.23 -24.84
C HIS A 272 -5.42 -32.58 -25.31
N ASP A 273 -6.45 -32.55 -26.15
CA ASP A 273 -7.15 -33.74 -26.64
C ASP A 273 -6.52 -34.35 -27.91
N LEU A 274 -5.96 -33.53 -28.81
CA LEU A 274 -5.50 -33.99 -30.14
C LEU A 274 -4.02 -34.38 -30.18
N ASP A 275 -3.62 -35.14 -31.20
CA ASP A 275 -2.22 -35.52 -31.42
C ASP A 275 -1.31 -34.30 -31.59
N LEU A 276 -0.11 -34.38 -30.98
CA LEU A 276 0.83 -33.25 -30.98
C LEU A 276 1.22 -32.86 -32.40
N ASP A 277 1.47 -33.83 -33.30
CA ASP A 277 1.86 -33.54 -34.69
C ASP A 277 0.81 -32.74 -35.45
N TYR A 278 -0.47 -32.93 -35.13
CA TYR A 278 -1.57 -32.18 -35.73
C TYR A 278 -1.64 -30.74 -35.22
N ILE A 279 -1.48 -30.55 -33.91
CA ILE A 279 -1.68 -29.25 -33.24
C ILE A 279 -0.39 -28.42 -33.10
N LYS A 280 0.79 -29.02 -33.28
CA LYS A 280 2.11 -28.40 -33.11
C LYS A 280 2.26 -27.02 -33.76
N PRO A 281 1.73 -26.75 -34.97
CA PRO A 281 1.82 -25.42 -35.58
C PRO A 281 1.03 -24.31 -34.84
N TYR A 282 0.08 -24.68 -33.99
CA TYR A 282 -0.85 -23.76 -33.34
C TYR A 282 -0.66 -23.66 -31.81
N VAL A 283 0.19 -24.52 -31.22
CA VAL A 283 0.63 -24.43 -29.82
C VAL A 283 2.00 -23.75 -29.75
N HIS A 284 2.74 -23.89 -28.66
CA HIS A 284 4.08 -23.31 -28.57
C HIS A 284 5.06 -24.05 -29.50
N ARG A 285 6.01 -23.33 -30.11
CA ARG A 285 7.01 -23.88 -31.03
C ARG A 285 7.84 -25.05 -30.46
N ASP A 286 8.09 -25.03 -29.15
CA ASP A 286 8.85 -26.09 -28.46
C ASP A 286 8.00 -27.35 -28.18
N GLY A 287 6.77 -27.40 -28.71
CA GLY A 287 5.83 -28.51 -28.49
C GLY A 287 5.12 -28.47 -27.14
N ILE A 288 5.19 -27.34 -26.42
CA ILE A 288 4.46 -27.13 -25.17
C ILE A 288 2.98 -26.97 -25.51
N ARG A 289 2.13 -27.88 -25.00
CA ARG A 289 0.68 -27.82 -25.15
C ARG A 289 0.13 -26.67 -24.31
N ILE A 290 -0.54 -25.76 -25.00
CA ILE A 290 -1.20 -24.58 -24.46
C ILE A 290 -2.50 -24.39 -25.23
N ASP A 291 -3.50 -23.84 -24.56
CA ASP A 291 -4.84 -23.69 -25.13
C ASP A 291 -4.82 -23.00 -26.50
N THR A 292 -5.67 -23.52 -27.38
CA THR A 292 -5.93 -22.93 -28.69
C THR A 292 -7.08 -21.93 -28.66
N GLY A 293 -8.00 -22.06 -27.71
CA GLY A 293 -9.26 -21.33 -27.66
C GLY A 293 -10.43 -22.08 -28.31
N ILE A 294 -10.15 -23.20 -28.99
CA ILE A 294 -11.20 -24.09 -29.54
C ILE A 294 -11.52 -25.15 -28.48
N LYS A 295 -12.66 -24.97 -27.82
CA LYS A 295 -13.12 -25.80 -26.70
C LYS A 295 -14.49 -26.39 -27.05
N TYR A 296 -14.61 -27.71 -27.12
CA TYR A 296 -15.82 -28.41 -27.58
C TYR A 296 -16.70 -29.01 -26.49
N HIS A 297 -16.30 -28.87 -25.24
CA HIS A 297 -16.96 -29.53 -24.13
C HIS A 297 -17.64 -28.54 -23.19
N ARG A 298 -18.69 -29.00 -22.50
CA ARG A 298 -19.35 -28.27 -21.42
C ARG A 298 -18.87 -28.76 -20.06
N VAL A 299 -19.08 -27.97 -19.01
CA VAL A 299 -18.63 -28.29 -17.64
C VAL A 299 -19.10 -29.67 -17.17
N THR A 300 -20.30 -30.13 -17.54
CA THR A 300 -20.85 -31.49 -17.31
C THR A 300 -21.04 -31.92 -15.84
N GLY A 301 -20.32 -31.32 -14.90
CA GLY A 301 -20.27 -31.69 -13.49
C GLY A 301 -18.88 -32.16 -13.06
N LYS A 302 -18.78 -32.78 -11.87
CA LYS A 302 -17.54 -33.35 -11.33
C LYS A 302 -17.26 -34.73 -11.95
N THR A 303 -16.92 -34.75 -13.24
CA THR A 303 -16.61 -35.97 -14.01
C THR A 303 -15.44 -35.73 -14.95
N GLU A 304 -14.63 -36.77 -15.18
CA GLU A 304 -13.55 -36.77 -16.19
C GLU A 304 -14.14 -36.82 -17.62
N VAL A 305 -15.30 -37.48 -17.78
CA VAL A 305 -15.97 -37.60 -19.08
C VAL A 305 -16.88 -36.39 -19.26
N LYS A 306 -16.39 -35.36 -19.96
CA LYS A 306 -17.18 -34.20 -20.36
C LYS A 306 -17.99 -34.48 -21.62
N GLU A 307 -19.19 -33.94 -21.67
CA GLU A 307 -20.08 -33.98 -22.83
C GLU A 307 -19.83 -32.80 -23.78
N ALA A 308 -20.33 -32.94 -25.02
CA ALA A 308 -20.23 -31.88 -26.03
C ALA A 308 -20.98 -30.61 -25.58
N TYR A 309 -20.40 -29.46 -25.92
CA TYR A 309 -20.99 -28.15 -25.69
C TYR A 309 -22.17 -27.90 -26.63
N ASP A 310 -23.26 -27.35 -26.10
CA ASP A 310 -24.47 -26.99 -26.85
C ASP A 310 -24.70 -25.47 -26.71
N PRO A 311 -24.41 -24.67 -27.77
CA PRO A 311 -24.52 -23.23 -27.71
C PRO A 311 -25.95 -22.72 -27.44
N GLU A 312 -26.98 -23.42 -27.93
CA GLU A 312 -28.37 -23.00 -27.75
C GLU A 312 -28.80 -23.21 -26.30
N ARG A 313 -28.43 -24.35 -25.72
CA ARG A 313 -28.69 -24.65 -24.31
C ARG A 313 -27.97 -23.68 -23.39
N ALA A 314 -26.70 -23.38 -23.68
CA ALA A 314 -25.89 -22.43 -22.93
C ALA A 314 -26.45 -21.00 -23.01
N ASP A 315 -26.88 -20.55 -24.19
CA ASP A 315 -27.52 -19.23 -24.37
C ASP A 315 -28.85 -19.14 -23.59
N ALA A 316 -29.70 -20.18 -23.67
CA ALA A 316 -30.92 -20.24 -22.87
C ALA A 316 -30.64 -20.18 -21.36
N LYS A 317 -29.55 -20.84 -20.91
CA LYS A 317 -29.09 -20.80 -19.52
C LYS A 317 -28.64 -19.40 -19.11
N ALA A 318 -27.87 -18.70 -19.95
CA ALA A 318 -27.48 -17.31 -19.73
C ALA A 318 -28.69 -16.40 -19.52
N GLY A 319 -29.75 -16.56 -20.32
CA GLY A 319 -31.01 -15.84 -20.13
C GLY A 319 -31.71 -16.13 -18.80
N LEU A 320 -31.72 -17.39 -18.36
CA LEU A 320 -32.28 -17.77 -17.05
C LEU A 320 -31.47 -17.16 -15.90
N HIS A 321 -30.15 -17.24 -15.94
CA HIS A 321 -29.27 -16.67 -14.92
C HIS A 321 -29.33 -15.15 -14.87
N ALA A 322 -29.48 -14.46 -16.01
CA ALA A 322 -29.67 -13.02 -16.05
C ALA A 322 -30.97 -12.59 -15.34
N ARG A 323 -32.09 -13.28 -15.63
CA ARG A 323 -33.37 -13.02 -14.97
C ARG A 323 -33.33 -13.35 -13.47
N HIS A 324 -32.65 -14.44 -13.09
CA HIS A 324 -32.46 -14.79 -11.68
C HIS A 324 -31.64 -13.73 -10.93
N PHE A 325 -30.55 -13.25 -11.53
CA PHE A 325 -29.75 -12.17 -10.97
C PHE A 325 -30.58 -10.88 -10.82
N LEU A 326 -31.33 -10.48 -11.86
CA LEU A 326 -32.20 -9.30 -11.79
C LEU A 326 -33.27 -9.45 -10.70
N SER A 327 -33.95 -10.59 -10.61
CA SER A 327 -34.94 -10.86 -9.57
C SER A 327 -34.33 -10.80 -8.16
N SER A 328 -33.10 -11.31 -7.99
CA SER A 328 -32.36 -11.23 -6.72
C SER A 328 -32.04 -9.78 -6.34
N ARG A 329 -31.52 -9.00 -7.29
CA ARG A 329 -31.22 -7.58 -7.11
C ARG A 329 -32.47 -6.75 -6.84
N ARG A 330 -33.58 -7.07 -7.49
CA ARG A 330 -34.89 -6.44 -7.25
C ARG A 330 -35.35 -6.64 -5.81
N GLY A 331 -35.39 -7.88 -5.34
CA GLY A 331 -35.78 -8.16 -3.95
C GLY A 331 -34.86 -7.49 -2.93
N GLN A 332 -33.55 -7.43 -3.22
CA GLN A 332 -32.57 -6.70 -2.39
C GLN A 332 -32.86 -5.19 -2.36
N VAL A 333 -33.09 -4.58 -3.53
CA VAL A 333 -33.39 -3.15 -3.65
C VAL A 333 -34.70 -2.79 -2.97
N GLU A 334 -35.79 -3.54 -3.20
CA GLU A 334 -37.10 -3.31 -2.57
C GLU A 334 -37.00 -3.39 -1.03
N HIS A 335 -36.27 -4.38 -0.51
CA HIS A 335 -36.04 -4.52 0.91
C HIS A 335 -35.26 -3.33 1.52
N LEU A 336 -34.25 -2.85 0.81
CA LEU A 336 -33.39 -1.74 1.25
C LEU A 336 -34.11 -0.39 1.13
N ALA A 337 -34.81 -0.14 0.02
CA ALA A 337 -35.54 1.10 -0.24
C ALA A 337 -36.59 1.38 0.85
N ALA A 338 -37.23 0.35 1.39
CA ALA A 338 -38.17 0.48 2.51
C ALA A 338 -37.53 0.97 3.84
N ARG A 339 -36.19 0.99 3.95
CA ARG A 339 -35.42 1.30 5.17
C ARG A 339 -34.42 2.44 4.99
N MET A 340 -34.34 3.02 3.80
CA MET A 340 -33.38 4.05 3.43
C MET A 340 -34.10 5.35 3.11
N ASP A 341 -33.45 6.48 3.42
CA ASP A 341 -33.92 7.83 3.07
C ASP A 341 -33.58 8.21 1.61
N ARG A 342 -33.02 7.27 0.86
CA ARG A 342 -32.60 7.39 -0.54
C ARG A 342 -32.68 6.05 -1.24
N LYS A 343 -32.70 6.07 -2.57
CA LYS A 343 -32.64 4.84 -3.38
C LYS A 343 -31.29 4.13 -3.12
N PRO A 344 -31.28 2.83 -2.76
CA PRO A 344 -30.06 2.06 -2.59
C PRO A 344 -29.32 1.90 -3.92
N ILE A 345 -27.99 1.80 -3.86
CA ILE A 345 -27.14 1.39 -4.97
C ILE A 345 -26.46 0.06 -4.64
N VAL A 346 -26.56 -0.91 -5.55
CA VAL A 346 -25.84 -2.18 -5.48
C VAL A 346 -24.65 -2.12 -6.42
N ALA A 347 -23.44 -1.99 -5.87
CA ALA A 347 -22.20 -2.00 -6.65
C ALA A 347 -21.71 -3.43 -6.89
N ALA A 348 -21.57 -3.81 -8.16
CA ALA A 348 -21.21 -5.15 -8.62
C ALA A 348 -19.96 -5.11 -9.52
N PRO A 349 -18.76 -4.95 -8.91
CA PRO A 349 -17.50 -5.00 -9.64
C PRO A 349 -17.03 -6.44 -9.92
N TYR A 350 -16.50 -6.65 -11.11
CA TYR A 350 -15.97 -7.94 -11.62
C TYR A 350 -14.77 -7.68 -12.55
N ASP A 351 -13.83 -8.62 -12.67
CA ASP A 351 -12.87 -8.60 -13.77
C ASP A 351 -13.60 -8.72 -15.12
N ALA A 352 -13.16 -7.96 -16.11
CA ALA A 352 -13.80 -7.95 -17.43
C ALA A 352 -13.63 -9.30 -18.13
N GLU A 353 -12.46 -9.94 -17.97
CA GLU A 353 -12.09 -11.23 -18.54
C GLU A 353 -12.95 -12.38 -17.99
N LEU A 354 -13.69 -12.16 -16.90
CA LEU A 354 -14.74 -13.09 -16.51
C LEU A 354 -15.78 -13.23 -17.64
N PHE A 355 -16.13 -12.15 -18.32
CA PHE A 355 -17.19 -12.12 -19.33
C PHE A 355 -16.65 -12.44 -20.72
N GLY A 356 -16.50 -13.74 -20.98
CA GLY A 356 -16.21 -14.30 -22.29
C GLY A 356 -14.99 -15.21 -22.29
N HIS A 357 -13.95 -14.87 -21.53
CA HIS A 357 -12.78 -15.74 -21.40
C HIS A 357 -13.02 -16.86 -20.39
N TRP A 358 -13.12 -16.53 -19.09
CA TRP A 358 -13.37 -17.53 -18.04
C TRP A 358 -14.79 -18.10 -18.08
N TRP A 359 -15.78 -17.25 -18.39
CA TRP A 359 -17.17 -17.63 -18.61
C TRP A 359 -17.60 -17.21 -20.01
N TYR A 360 -17.60 -18.17 -20.94
CA TYR A 360 -17.80 -17.91 -22.38
C TYR A 360 -19.11 -17.18 -22.69
N GLU A 361 -20.17 -17.50 -21.97
CA GLU A 361 -21.50 -16.94 -22.15
C GLU A 361 -21.71 -15.63 -21.40
N GLY A 362 -20.69 -15.10 -20.73
CA GLY A 362 -20.75 -13.85 -19.97
C GLY A 362 -21.29 -12.65 -20.77
N PRO A 363 -20.83 -12.37 -22.00
CA PRO A 363 -21.39 -11.30 -22.82
C PRO A 363 -22.88 -11.51 -23.14
N ARG A 364 -23.29 -12.77 -23.37
CA ARG A 364 -24.71 -13.13 -23.60
C ARG A 364 -25.56 -12.93 -22.35
N TRP A 365 -25.04 -13.30 -21.19
CA TRP A 365 -25.70 -13.04 -19.91
C TRP A 365 -25.88 -11.54 -19.67
N LEU A 366 -24.85 -10.73 -19.97
CA LEU A 366 -24.93 -9.28 -19.82
C LEU A 366 -25.96 -8.67 -20.76
N GLU A 367 -26.04 -9.15 -22.01
CA GLU A 367 -27.10 -8.79 -22.95
C GLU A 367 -28.49 -9.09 -22.37
N TYR A 368 -28.71 -10.32 -21.91
CA TYR A 368 -30.00 -10.70 -21.34
C TYR A 368 -30.36 -9.90 -20.09
N LEU A 369 -29.37 -9.54 -19.27
CA LEU A 369 -29.58 -8.69 -18.10
C LEU A 369 -30.03 -7.29 -18.51
N ILE A 370 -29.33 -6.66 -19.45
CA ILE A 370 -29.68 -5.32 -19.94
C ILE A 370 -31.08 -5.30 -20.55
N ARG A 371 -31.41 -6.30 -21.39
CA ARG A 371 -32.74 -6.45 -21.97
C ARG A 371 -33.81 -6.62 -20.88
N ALA A 372 -33.58 -7.53 -19.93
CA ALA A 372 -34.53 -7.78 -18.85
C ALA A 372 -34.76 -6.56 -17.95
N VAL A 373 -33.75 -5.70 -17.75
CA VAL A 373 -33.90 -4.41 -17.04
C VAL A 373 -34.78 -3.44 -17.84
N ASN A 374 -34.71 -3.46 -19.17
CA ASN A 374 -35.51 -2.60 -20.06
C ASN A 374 -36.93 -3.16 -20.33
N ASP A 375 -37.18 -4.44 -20.03
CA ASP A 375 -38.50 -5.07 -20.16
C ASP A 375 -39.41 -4.71 -18.95
N GLY A 376 -40.14 -3.59 -19.04
CA GLY A 376 -41.27 -3.22 -18.16
C GLY A 376 -40.95 -2.29 -16.97
N GLU A 377 -41.91 -2.10 -16.04
CA GLU A 377 -41.73 -1.31 -14.81
C GLU A 377 -40.88 -2.07 -13.78
N GLN A 378 -39.56 -2.08 -13.97
CA GLN A 378 -38.64 -2.68 -13.00
C GLN A 378 -38.31 -1.71 -11.86
N ALA A 379 -38.15 -2.23 -10.65
CA ALA A 379 -37.73 -1.45 -9.49
C ALA A 379 -36.22 -1.10 -9.51
N VAL A 380 -35.43 -1.70 -10.41
CA VAL A 380 -33.97 -1.53 -10.50
C VAL A 380 -33.60 -0.91 -11.84
N ARG A 381 -32.81 0.17 -11.81
CA ARG A 381 -32.21 0.82 -13.00
C ARG A 381 -30.70 0.62 -13.02
N LEU A 382 -30.12 0.38 -14.20
CA LEU A 382 -28.67 0.38 -14.39
C LEU A 382 -28.14 1.82 -14.34
N ILE A 383 -27.07 2.07 -13.58
CA ILE A 383 -26.50 3.41 -13.39
C ILE A 383 -24.97 3.38 -13.41
N THR A 384 -24.34 4.47 -13.82
CA THR A 384 -22.91 4.71 -13.52
C THR A 384 -22.75 5.26 -12.11
N PHE A 385 -21.55 5.11 -11.53
CA PHE A 385 -21.27 5.68 -10.22
C PHE A 385 -21.37 7.20 -10.23
N SER A 386 -20.87 7.87 -11.28
CA SER A 386 -20.97 9.33 -11.36
C SER A 386 -22.40 9.84 -11.47
N GLU A 387 -23.28 9.20 -12.24
CA GLU A 387 -24.69 9.59 -12.30
C GLU A 387 -25.35 9.48 -10.91
N TYR A 388 -24.98 8.48 -10.12
CA TYR A 388 -25.47 8.36 -8.74
C TYR A 388 -24.99 9.54 -7.86
N LEU A 389 -23.76 10.02 -8.06
CA LEU A 389 -23.24 11.20 -7.35
C LEU A 389 -23.88 12.52 -7.83
N GLU A 390 -24.33 12.57 -9.09
CA GLU A 390 -25.10 13.70 -9.63
C GLU A 390 -26.51 13.75 -9.03
N GLU A 391 -27.14 12.59 -8.80
CA GLU A 391 -28.45 12.50 -8.15
C GLU A 391 -28.42 12.84 -6.65
N TYR A 392 -27.30 12.56 -5.97
CA TYR A 392 -27.20 12.71 -4.52
C TYR A 392 -25.86 13.27 -4.08
N THR A 393 -25.89 14.46 -3.48
CA THR A 393 -24.69 15.19 -3.05
C THR A 393 -24.37 15.06 -1.56
N GLY A 394 -25.35 14.65 -0.73
CA GLY A 394 -25.18 14.41 0.70
C GLY A 394 -24.76 12.97 0.99
N HIS A 395 -23.49 12.75 1.30
CA HIS A 395 -22.95 11.46 1.73
C HIS A 395 -22.53 11.51 3.20
N GLN A 396 -22.68 10.39 3.91
CA GLN A 396 -22.17 10.30 5.28
C GLN A 396 -20.65 10.47 5.25
N ILE A 397 -20.13 11.36 6.09
CA ILE A 397 -18.70 11.47 6.30
C ILE A 397 -18.24 10.29 7.15
N ALA A 398 -17.36 9.45 6.59
CA ALA A 398 -16.73 8.34 7.28
C ALA A 398 -15.37 8.03 6.64
N GLU A 399 -14.38 7.76 7.47
CA GLU A 399 -13.04 7.37 7.05
C GLU A 399 -13.00 5.86 6.80
N PRO A 400 -12.79 5.39 5.55
CA PRO A 400 -12.70 3.97 5.24
C PRO A 400 -11.49 3.33 5.93
N CYS A 401 -11.58 2.03 6.23
CA CYS A 401 -10.42 1.30 6.73
C CYS A 401 -9.56 0.78 5.57
N PRO A 402 -8.25 0.50 5.80
CA PRO A 402 -7.42 -0.22 4.84
C PRO A 402 -8.09 -1.53 4.41
N SER A 403 -8.05 -1.81 3.11
CA SER A 403 -8.72 -2.96 2.50
C SER A 403 -8.14 -3.30 1.14
N SER A 404 -8.41 -4.50 0.67
CA SER A 404 -8.33 -4.93 -0.73
C SER A 404 -9.49 -5.88 -1.01
N TRP A 405 -9.74 -6.18 -2.28
CA TRP A 405 -10.69 -7.24 -2.66
C TRP A 405 -10.04 -8.64 -2.77
N GLY A 406 -8.76 -8.76 -2.37
CA GLY A 406 -8.00 -9.99 -2.38
C GLY A 406 -8.38 -10.96 -1.27
N LEU A 407 -7.65 -12.09 -1.18
CA LEU A 407 -7.83 -13.08 -0.12
C LEU A 407 -7.75 -12.43 1.27
N LYS A 408 -8.74 -12.71 2.13
CA LYS A 408 -8.94 -12.10 3.48
C LYS A 408 -9.21 -10.60 3.51
N GLY A 409 -9.18 -9.93 2.36
CA GLY A 409 -9.52 -8.52 2.21
C GLY A 409 -8.40 -7.55 2.58
N TYR A 410 -7.16 -7.99 2.77
CA TYR A 410 -6.04 -7.08 3.02
C TYR A 410 -4.88 -7.39 2.09
N ASN A 411 -3.66 -7.43 2.61
CA ASN A 411 -2.46 -7.47 1.77
C ASN A 411 -2.01 -8.90 1.45
N GLU A 412 -2.66 -9.95 1.96
CA GLU A 412 -2.13 -11.32 1.97
C GLU A 412 -1.86 -11.93 0.60
N VAL A 413 -2.56 -11.49 -0.45
CA VAL A 413 -2.26 -11.93 -1.83
C VAL A 413 -0.92 -11.38 -2.30
N TRP A 414 -0.63 -10.11 -1.96
CA TRP A 414 0.54 -9.40 -2.45
C TRP A 414 1.69 -9.40 -1.44
N LEU A 415 1.46 -9.69 -0.16
CA LEU A 415 2.48 -9.77 0.89
C LEU A 415 2.34 -11.07 1.67
N ASN A 416 3.15 -12.05 1.28
CA ASN A 416 3.30 -13.35 1.94
C ASN A 416 4.68 -13.96 1.66
N ASP A 417 4.94 -15.15 2.18
CA ASP A 417 6.20 -15.89 2.07
C ASP A 417 6.65 -16.20 0.63
N ARG A 418 5.75 -16.10 -0.36
CA ARG A 418 6.06 -16.39 -1.77
C ARG A 418 6.54 -15.16 -2.54
N ASN A 419 6.18 -13.96 -2.10
CA ASN A 419 6.39 -12.71 -2.82
C ASN A 419 6.97 -11.56 -1.99
N ASP A 420 7.07 -11.68 -0.66
CA ASP A 420 7.62 -10.65 0.23
C ASP A 420 9.01 -10.15 -0.18
N TRP A 421 9.85 -11.04 -0.72
CA TRP A 421 11.20 -10.75 -1.17
C TRP A 421 11.28 -9.63 -2.20
N ILE A 422 10.22 -9.33 -2.96
CA ILE A 422 10.25 -8.27 -3.98
C ILE A 422 10.28 -6.87 -3.35
N TYR A 423 9.62 -6.66 -2.22
CA TYR A 423 9.37 -5.31 -1.69
C TYR A 423 10.62 -4.56 -1.24
N PRO A 424 11.55 -5.18 -0.49
CA PRO A 424 12.81 -4.51 -0.16
C PRO A 424 13.56 -4.02 -1.41
N HIS A 425 13.47 -4.78 -2.52
CA HIS A 425 14.10 -4.39 -3.77
C HIS A 425 13.32 -3.27 -4.49
N LEU A 426 11.99 -3.32 -4.52
CA LEU A 426 11.16 -2.26 -5.09
C LEU A 426 11.34 -0.93 -4.35
N HIS A 427 11.38 -0.96 -3.01
CA HIS A 427 11.59 0.23 -2.18
C HIS A 427 12.99 0.81 -2.40
N ARG A 428 14.03 -0.04 -2.41
CA ARG A 428 15.41 0.40 -2.71
C ARG A 428 15.55 0.96 -4.12
N ALA A 429 14.84 0.40 -5.10
CA ALA A 429 14.84 0.91 -6.46
C ALA A 429 14.17 2.29 -6.56
N ALA A 430 13.07 2.52 -5.85
CA ALA A 430 12.45 3.84 -5.74
C ALA A 430 13.42 4.86 -5.13
N LEU A 431 14.06 4.54 -4.01
CA LEU A 431 15.07 5.40 -3.38
C LEU A 431 16.27 5.68 -4.31
N SER A 432 16.72 4.69 -5.07
CA SER A 432 17.81 4.86 -6.03
C SER A 432 17.43 5.82 -7.15
N LEU A 433 16.17 5.77 -7.60
CA LEU A 433 15.65 6.68 -8.61
C LEU A 433 15.45 8.10 -8.06
N GLU A 434 14.96 8.25 -6.83
CA GLU A 434 14.87 9.54 -6.13
C GLU A 434 16.25 10.21 -6.02
N LYS A 435 17.28 9.45 -5.62
CA LYS A 435 18.66 9.94 -5.56
C LYS A 435 19.18 10.37 -6.94
N ALA A 436 18.99 9.54 -7.96
CA ALA A 436 19.42 9.86 -9.32
C ALA A 436 18.69 11.11 -9.87
N GLY A 437 17.39 11.25 -9.57
CA GLY A 437 16.54 12.36 -9.99
C GLY A 437 16.90 13.67 -9.31
N ALA A 438 17.15 13.67 -7.99
CA ALA A 438 17.52 14.86 -7.24
C ALA A 438 18.79 15.55 -7.77
N GLY A 439 19.78 14.77 -8.23
CA GLY A 439 21.00 15.30 -8.84
C GLY A 439 20.82 15.88 -10.24
N HIS A 440 19.66 15.66 -10.87
CA HIS A 440 19.44 15.90 -12.30
C HIS A 440 18.07 16.54 -12.60
N ALA A 441 17.53 17.32 -11.66
CA ALA A 441 16.21 17.93 -11.79
C ALA A 441 16.04 18.82 -13.04
N GLN A 442 17.12 19.48 -13.47
CA GLN A 442 17.15 20.36 -14.66
C GLN A 442 17.82 19.68 -15.87
N ALA A 443 18.03 18.36 -15.83
CA ALA A 443 18.73 17.66 -16.89
C ALA A 443 17.88 17.58 -18.17
N GLY A 444 18.48 17.90 -19.32
CA GLY A 444 17.91 17.67 -20.65
C GLY A 444 18.58 16.49 -21.37
N GLY A 445 18.15 16.22 -22.60
CA GLY A 445 18.84 15.28 -23.49
C GLY A 445 18.89 13.83 -22.97
N PRO A 446 20.03 13.12 -23.11
CA PRO A 446 20.16 11.71 -22.73
C PRO A 446 19.86 11.41 -21.25
N ALA A 447 20.19 12.34 -20.34
CA ALA A 447 19.96 12.15 -18.91
C ALA A 447 18.46 12.12 -18.56
N ARG A 448 17.64 13.02 -19.15
CA ARG A 448 16.19 12.98 -18.96
C ARG A 448 15.56 11.73 -19.55
N ARG A 449 16.04 11.30 -20.72
CA ARG A 449 15.62 10.03 -21.35
C ARG A 449 15.91 8.83 -20.44
N ALA A 450 17.13 8.75 -19.91
CA ALA A 450 17.54 7.70 -18.99
C ALA A 450 16.73 7.70 -17.68
N LEU A 451 16.46 8.87 -17.09
CA LEU A 451 15.58 8.99 -15.92
C LEU A 451 14.16 8.51 -16.22
N ASN A 452 13.59 8.93 -17.36
CA ASN A 452 12.26 8.50 -17.77
C ASN A 452 12.21 6.99 -18.00
N GLN A 453 13.23 6.41 -18.63
CA GLN A 453 13.29 4.96 -18.77
C GLN A 453 13.46 4.25 -17.41
N ALA A 454 14.29 4.77 -16.50
CA ALA A 454 14.45 4.20 -15.17
C ALA A 454 13.13 4.23 -14.37
N ALA A 455 12.35 5.31 -14.49
CA ALA A 455 11.00 5.38 -13.92
C ALA A 455 10.04 4.36 -14.55
N ARG A 456 10.10 4.13 -15.87
CA ARG A 456 9.32 3.05 -16.52
C ARG A 456 9.69 1.68 -15.99
N GLU A 457 10.99 1.39 -15.85
CA GLU A 457 11.45 0.13 -15.26
C GLU A 457 10.93 -0.04 -13.82
N LEU A 458 10.92 1.02 -13.01
CA LEU A 458 10.35 0.97 -11.66
C LEU A 458 8.87 0.62 -11.70
N LEU A 459 8.10 1.33 -12.52
CA LEU A 459 6.65 1.12 -12.66
C LEU A 459 6.36 -0.32 -13.11
N LEU A 460 7.09 -0.82 -14.12
CA LEU A 460 6.94 -2.19 -14.61
C LEU A 460 7.30 -3.23 -13.56
N ALA A 461 8.31 -2.98 -12.72
CA ALA A 461 8.65 -3.84 -11.60
C ALA A 461 7.58 -3.84 -10.48
N GLN A 462 6.87 -2.72 -10.31
CA GLN A 462 5.87 -2.51 -9.27
C GLN A 462 4.49 -3.11 -9.55
N ALA A 463 4.24 -3.65 -10.75
CA ALA A 463 2.94 -4.20 -11.11
C ALA A 463 2.46 -5.27 -10.11
N SER A 464 1.22 -5.16 -9.61
CA SER A 464 0.68 -6.10 -8.61
C SER A 464 0.62 -7.53 -9.13
N ASP A 465 0.51 -7.68 -10.46
CA ASP A 465 0.45 -8.95 -11.18
C ASP A 465 1.58 -9.89 -10.81
N TRP A 466 2.81 -9.38 -10.63
CA TRP A 466 3.96 -10.24 -10.34
C TRP A 466 3.80 -10.93 -8.98
N ALA A 467 3.36 -10.19 -7.96
CA ALA A 467 3.10 -10.76 -6.64
C ALA A 467 1.88 -11.68 -6.66
N PHE A 468 0.84 -11.35 -7.44
CA PHE A 468 -0.33 -12.20 -7.63
C PHE A 468 0.01 -13.54 -8.31
N ILE A 469 0.80 -13.52 -9.38
CA ILE A 469 1.28 -14.69 -10.13
C ILE A 469 2.15 -15.58 -9.22
N MET A 470 3.03 -14.98 -8.41
CA MET A 470 3.82 -15.73 -7.41
C MET A 470 2.92 -16.37 -6.33
N ASN A 471 1.88 -15.67 -5.89
CA ASN A 471 0.94 -16.20 -4.89
C ASN A 471 0.10 -17.36 -5.44
N SER A 472 -0.46 -17.21 -6.64
CA SER A 472 -1.29 -18.24 -7.30
C SER A 472 -0.50 -19.48 -7.71
N GLY A 473 0.82 -19.36 -7.89
CA GLY A 473 1.69 -20.48 -8.25
C GLY A 473 1.72 -20.77 -9.76
N THR A 474 1.06 -19.94 -10.58
CA THR A 474 1.10 -20.04 -12.04
C THR A 474 2.30 -19.26 -12.57
N MET A 475 3.07 -19.77 -13.53
CA MET A 475 4.14 -19.00 -14.21
C MET A 475 5.11 -18.23 -13.28
N VAL A 476 5.39 -18.75 -12.09
CA VAL A 476 6.17 -18.08 -11.02
C VAL A 476 7.54 -17.60 -11.52
N ASP A 477 8.23 -18.43 -12.31
CA ASP A 477 9.54 -18.09 -12.84
C ASP A 477 9.51 -16.90 -13.79
N TYR A 478 8.42 -16.74 -14.56
CA TYR A 478 8.24 -15.58 -15.41
C TYR A 478 8.10 -14.30 -14.57
N ALA A 479 7.23 -14.28 -13.57
CA ALA A 479 7.07 -13.13 -12.67
C ALA A 479 8.38 -12.77 -11.95
N LYS A 480 9.11 -13.78 -11.45
CA LYS A 480 10.44 -13.59 -10.84
C LYS A 480 11.43 -12.96 -11.82
N ARG A 481 11.49 -13.48 -13.05
CA ARG A 481 12.40 -12.95 -14.09
C ARG A 481 12.02 -11.52 -14.48
N ARG A 482 10.73 -11.22 -14.69
CA ARG A 482 10.26 -9.87 -15.03
C ARG A 482 10.63 -8.86 -13.95
N THR A 483 10.28 -9.15 -12.69
CA THR A 483 10.61 -8.29 -11.55
C THR A 483 12.11 -8.02 -11.47
N LYS A 484 12.94 -9.06 -11.52
CA LYS A 484 14.41 -8.93 -11.47
C LYS A 484 14.99 -8.18 -12.65
N ALA A 485 14.51 -8.43 -13.87
CA ALA A 485 15.01 -7.78 -15.08
C ALA A 485 14.80 -6.27 -15.02
N HIS A 486 13.59 -5.82 -14.67
CA HIS A 486 13.28 -4.39 -14.55
C HIS A 486 14.11 -3.72 -13.44
N LEU A 487 14.23 -4.36 -12.27
CA LEU A 487 15.08 -3.85 -11.18
C LEU A 487 16.56 -3.71 -11.59
N LEU A 488 17.11 -4.70 -12.29
CA LEU A 488 18.50 -4.66 -12.76
C LEU A 488 18.73 -3.56 -13.80
N ARG A 489 17.78 -3.39 -14.73
CA ARG A 489 17.80 -2.32 -15.74
C ARG A 489 17.75 -0.94 -15.07
N LEU A 490 16.85 -0.75 -14.10
CA LEU A 490 16.76 0.47 -13.31
C LEU A 490 18.07 0.78 -12.59
N HIS A 491 18.64 -0.17 -11.86
CA HIS A 491 19.89 0.07 -11.13
C HIS A 491 21.06 0.39 -12.06
N LYS A 492 21.11 -0.24 -13.25
CA LYS A 492 22.11 0.10 -14.27
C LYS A 492 21.91 1.52 -14.79
N LEU A 493 20.68 1.94 -15.09
CA LEU A 493 20.37 3.30 -15.52
C LEU A 493 20.70 4.34 -14.44
N ALA A 494 20.27 4.11 -13.20
CA ALA A 494 20.55 4.99 -12.07
C ALA A 494 22.06 5.22 -11.89
N ARG A 495 22.85 4.15 -11.98
CA ARG A 495 24.32 4.25 -11.95
C ARG A 495 24.88 5.06 -13.13
N GLN A 496 24.42 4.78 -14.36
CA GLN A 496 24.88 5.53 -15.55
C GLN A 496 24.52 7.02 -15.50
N ILE A 497 23.39 7.36 -14.87
CA ILE A 497 22.97 8.75 -14.63
C ILE A 497 23.91 9.41 -13.62
N GLU A 498 24.18 8.76 -12.47
CA GLU A 498 25.09 9.29 -11.45
C GLU A 498 26.53 9.45 -11.98
N GLU A 499 27.01 8.51 -12.78
CA GLU A 499 28.34 8.54 -13.39
C GLU A 499 28.44 9.48 -14.61
N MET A 500 27.31 10.04 -15.08
CA MET A 500 27.20 10.81 -16.33
C MET A 500 27.74 10.06 -17.57
N GLN A 501 27.65 8.72 -17.56
CA GLN A 501 28.12 7.83 -18.63
C GLN A 501 26.96 6.97 -19.15
N ILE A 502 26.08 7.59 -19.92
CA ILE A 502 24.88 6.94 -20.45
C ILE A 502 25.21 6.20 -21.74
N ASP A 503 24.94 4.89 -21.74
CA ASP A 503 24.99 4.05 -22.93
C ASP A 503 23.73 4.31 -23.78
N GLN A 504 23.86 5.18 -24.78
CA GLN A 504 22.72 5.64 -25.58
C GLN A 504 22.14 4.55 -26.49
N ASP A 505 22.96 3.61 -26.96
CA ASP A 505 22.50 2.50 -27.80
C ASP A 505 21.69 1.52 -26.96
N TRP A 506 22.19 1.18 -25.77
CA TRP A 506 21.44 0.34 -24.83
C TRP A 506 20.17 1.02 -24.33
N LEU A 507 20.21 2.33 -24.03
CA LEU A 507 19.03 3.10 -23.64
C LEU A 507 17.96 3.09 -24.74
N SER A 508 18.36 3.32 -26.00
CA SER A 508 17.41 3.33 -27.14
C SER A 508 16.80 1.95 -27.39
N ALA A 509 17.58 0.88 -27.23
CA ALA A 509 17.07 -0.49 -27.30
C ALA A 509 16.05 -0.76 -26.18
N LEU A 510 16.31 -0.27 -24.97
CA LEU A 510 15.41 -0.43 -23.83
C LEU A 510 14.12 0.38 -23.98
N GLU A 511 14.20 1.64 -24.43
CA GLU A 511 13.03 2.48 -24.75
C GLU A 511 12.14 1.86 -25.83
N SER A 512 12.74 1.11 -26.77
CA SER A 512 12.00 0.36 -27.80
C SER A 512 11.31 -0.88 -27.22
N GLN A 513 11.95 -1.58 -26.28
CA GLN A 513 11.40 -2.77 -25.63
C GLN A 513 10.27 -2.41 -24.66
N ASP A 514 10.57 -1.55 -23.69
CA ASP A 514 9.70 -1.14 -22.59
C ASP A 514 9.13 0.26 -22.86
N ASN A 515 8.35 0.37 -23.93
CA ASN A 515 7.88 1.63 -24.53
C ASN A 515 6.61 2.22 -23.88
N ILE A 516 6.19 1.70 -22.72
CA ILE A 516 5.00 2.21 -22.02
C ILE A 516 5.22 3.69 -21.62
N PHE A 517 4.21 4.53 -21.81
CA PHE A 517 4.30 5.98 -21.51
C PHE A 517 5.44 6.71 -22.27
N ALA A 518 5.75 6.31 -23.50
CA ALA A 518 6.83 6.89 -24.30
C ALA A 518 6.75 8.43 -24.45
N ARG A 519 5.54 9.00 -24.40
CA ARG A 519 5.28 10.44 -24.58
C ARG A 519 5.03 11.21 -23.27
N LEU A 520 5.09 10.53 -22.12
CA LEU A 520 4.89 11.14 -20.82
C LEU A 520 6.20 11.29 -20.07
N ASP A 521 6.21 12.26 -19.17
CA ASP A 521 7.35 12.52 -18.30
C ASP A 521 7.24 11.66 -17.05
N THR A 522 7.78 10.45 -17.15
CA THR A 522 7.63 9.39 -16.13
C THR A 522 8.48 9.65 -14.88
N ALA A 523 9.56 10.42 -15.00
CA ALA A 523 10.46 10.74 -13.89
C ALA A 523 10.05 12.01 -13.12
N LYS A 524 8.97 12.70 -13.53
CA LYS A 524 8.57 14.01 -12.98
C LYS A 524 8.57 14.05 -11.45
N ASP A 525 7.83 13.14 -10.80
CA ASP A 525 7.68 13.12 -9.34
C ASP A 525 8.96 12.68 -8.59
N PHE A 526 9.96 12.16 -9.32
CA PHE A 526 11.29 11.82 -8.79
C PHE A 526 12.31 12.95 -8.97
N THR A 527 11.98 13.97 -9.76
CA THR A 527 12.85 15.12 -10.04
C THR A 527 12.35 16.43 -9.47
N GLU A 528 11.04 16.57 -9.33
CA GLU A 528 10.40 17.75 -8.75
C GLU A 528 10.11 17.48 -7.27
N ARG A 529 10.65 18.31 -6.39
CA ARG A 529 10.19 18.33 -5.00
C ARG A 529 8.79 18.94 -4.97
N PRO A 530 7.81 18.33 -4.27
CA PRO A 530 6.48 18.93 -4.16
C PRO A 530 6.59 20.33 -3.55
N ALA A 531 5.83 21.30 -4.08
CA ALA A 531 5.84 22.71 -3.65
C ALA A 531 5.52 22.91 -2.14
N VAL A 532 5.00 21.87 -1.47
CA VAL A 532 4.79 21.86 -0.02
C VAL A 532 6.14 21.86 0.74
N GLU A 533 7.21 21.32 0.15
CA GLU A 533 8.56 21.38 0.74
C GLU A 533 9.22 22.77 0.58
N GLU A 534 8.96 23.53 -0.49
CA GLU A 534 9.53 24.88 -0.65
C GLU A 534 9.02 25.85 0.42
N ALA A 535 7.75 25.75 0.82
CA ALA A 535 7.20 26.56 1.91
C ALA A 535 7.76 26.19 3.30
N VAL A 536 8.31 24.99 3.46
CA VAL A 536 8.95 24.51 4.69
C VAL A 536 10.45 24.82 4.68
N VAL A 537 11.10 24.76 3.52
CA VAL A 537 12.53 25.06 3.34
C VAL A 537 12.81 26.57 3.45
N GLU A 538 11.93 27.45 2.95
CA GLU A 538 12.07 28.90 3.18
C GLU A 538 11.92 29.31 4.65
N LYS A 539 11.22 28.51 5.47
CA LYS A 539 11.15 28.72 6.92
C LYS A 539 12.30 28.10 7.72
N ALA A 540 13.10 27.24 7.10
CA ALA A 540 14.27 26.60 7.72
C ALA A 540 15.61 27.28 7.37
N GLY A 541 15.58 28.36 6.57
CA GLY A 541 16.74 29.14 6.15
C GLY A 541 17.21 30.19 7.15
N ALA A 542 17.44 29.82 8.41
CA ALA A 542 18.26 30.61 9.33
C ALA A 542 19.49 29.79 9.74
N SER A 543 20.67 30.39 9.60
CA SER A 543 21.95 29.81 9.99
C SER A 543 21.93 29.46 11.50
N PRO A 544 22.28 28.22 11.91
CA PRO A 544 22.34 27.83 13.33
C PRO A 544 23.34 28.65 14.17
N ALA A 545 24.23 29.39 13.52
CA ALA A 545 25.24 30.21 14.18
C ALA A 545 24.70 31.57 14.67
N GLU A 546 23.55 32.04 14.16
CA GLU A 546 23.00 33.35 14.53
C GLU A 546 22.04 33.26 15.73
N ASP A 547 21.33 32.14 15.90
CA ASP A 547 20.38 31.94 17.02
C ASP A 547 21.05 31.64 18.37
N ALA A 548 22.28 31.10 18.37
CA ALA A 548 23.02 30.83 19.62
C ALA A 548 23.45 32.12 20.36
N ALA A 549 23.51 33.26 19.67
CA ALA A 549 23.88 34.55 20.25
C ALA A 549 22.75 35.22 21.06
N ALA A 550 21.52 34.69 21.02
CA ALA A 550 20.34 35.28 21.65
C ALA A 550 20.09 34.81 23.11
N LEU A 551 20.83 33.83 23.63
CA LEU A 551 20.63 33.31 24.99
C LEU A 551 21.40 34.15 26.02
N THR A 552 20.67 34.99 26.76
CA THR A 552 21.21 35.88 27.80
C THR A 552 21.61 35.16 29.09
N ARG A 553 21.31 33.85 29.23
CA ARG A 553 21.76 33.00 30.33
C ARG A 553 22.10 31.57 29.84
N PRO A 554 23.05 30.87 30.49
CA PRO A 554 23.33 29.45 30.25
C PRO A 554 22.07 28.58 30.35
N LEU A 555 21.79 27.74 29.36
CA LEU A 555 20.68 26.77 29.41
C LEU A 555 20.93 25.74 30.52
N HIS A 556 19.92 25.49 31.35
CA HIS A 556 19.94 24.41 32.34
C HIS A 556 19.31 23.14 31.75
N VAL A 557 20.13 22.11 31.53
CA VAL A 557 19.72 20.82 30.95
C VAL A 557 19.84 19.73 32.01
N VAL A 558 18.72 19.06 32.31
CA VAL A 558 18.71 17.86 33.15
C VAL A 558 18.51 16.65 32.27
N MET A 559 19.48 15.73 32.28
CA MET A 559 19.39 14.47 31.53
C MET A 559 19.00 13.32 32.47
N VAL A 560 17.94 12.60 32.12
CA VAL A 560 17.44 11.44 32.88
C VAL A 560 17.76 10.19 32.09
N SER A 561 18.62 9.34 32.63
CA SER A 561 19.09 8.12 31.96
C SER A 561 19.13 6.94 32.93
N PRO A 562 18.83 5.71 32.47
CA PRO A 562 19.04 4.51 33.27
C PRO A 562 20.52 4.07 33.35
N GLU A 563 21.41 4.65 32.53
CA GLU A 563 22.82 4.27 32.43
C GLU A 563 23.72 5.49 32.29
N ILE A 564 24.77 5.57 33.12
CA ILE A 564 25.73 6.67 33.16
C ILE A 564 27.07 6.13 33.65
N ILE A 565 28.14 6.41 32.91
CA ILE A 565 29.51 6.06 33.34
C ILE A 565 30.00 7.03 34.43
N PRO A 566 30.72 6.53 35.45
CA PRO A 566 31.12 5.13 35.70
C PRO A 566 30.15 4.33 36.59
N PHE A 567 28.97 4.86 36.89
CA PHE A 567 28.08 4.36 37.95
C PHE A 567 27.26 3.12 37.55
N ALA A 568 26.75 3.09 36.32
CA ALA A 568 25.86 2.05 35.83
C ALA A 568 25.99 1.91 34.30
N LYS A 569 26.43 0.73 33.83
CA LYS A 569 26.66 0.45 32.41
C LYS A 569 26.30 -0.99 32.08
N THR A 570 25.53 -1.17 31.02
CA THR A 570 25.25 -2.46 30.37
C THR A 570 25.54 -2.42 28.87
N GLY A 571 25.47 -1.24 28.24
CA GLY A 571 25.81 -1.03 26.83
C GLY A 571 26.36 0.36 26.53
N GLY A 572 26.26 0.78 25.26
CA GLY A 572 26.80 2.06 24.78
C GLY A 572 26.01 3.31 25.19
N LEU A 573 24.82 3.16 25.76
CA LEU A 573 24.01 4.27 26.28
C LEU A 573 24.76 5.05 27.37
N ALA A 574 25.45 4.34 28.27
CA ALA A 574 26.18 4.93 29.38
C ALA A 574 27.32 5.85 28.90
N ASP A 575 28.03 5.42 27.84
CA ASP A 575 29.09 6.21 27.20
C ASP A 575 28.50 7.44 26.53
N MET A 576 27.45 7.26 25.73
CA MET A 576 26.81 8.34 24.97
C MET A 576 26.31 9.45 25.90
N VAL A 577 25.57 9.11 26.96
CA VAL A 577 25.05 10.09 27.92
C VAL A 577 26.18 10.83 28.62
N GLY A 578 27.24 10.12 29.00
CA GLY A 578 28.44 10.72 29.60
C GLY A 578 29.11 11.73 28.66
N SER A 579 29.38 11.34 27.42
CA SER A 579 30.01 12.19 26.41
C SER A 579 29.13 13.38 26.01
N LEU A 580 27.82 13.17 25.87
CA LEU A 580 26.87 14.24 25.53
C LEU A 580 26.78 15.28 26.66
N ALA A 581 26.76 14.85 27.92
CA ALA A 581 26.74 15.77 29.07
C ALA A 581 27.96 16.71 29.06
N VAL A 582 29.14 16.16 28.78
CA VAL A 582 30.39 16.93 28.67
C VAL A 582 30.35 17.87 27.45
N ALA A 583 29.84 17.40 26.32
CA ALA A 583 29.72 18.22 25.12
C ALA A 583 28.78 19.43 25.35
N LEU A 584 27.64 19.22 26.01
CA LEU A 584 26.70 20.30 26.36
C LEU A 584 27.31 21.30 27.35
N GLU A 585 28.05 20.82 28.34
CA GLU A 585 28.79 21.69 29.27
C GLU A 585 29.83 22.55 28.54
N ARG A 586 30.58 21.95 27.60
CA ARG A 586 31.55 22.68 26.75
C ARG A 586 30.89 23.74 25.86
N LEU A 587 29.64 23.53 25.47
CA LEU A 587 28.82 24.51 24.74
C LEU A 587 28.22 25.59 25.67
N GLY A 588 28.55 25.57 26.97
CA GLY A 588 28.13 26.57 27.94
C GLY A 588 26.81 26.27 28.63
N ALA A 589 26.24 25.07 28.47
CA ALA A 589 25.05 24.65 29.22
C ALA A 589 25.42 24.23 30.65
N ARG A 590 24.53 24.49 31.62
CA ARG A 590 24.59 23.87 32.95
C ARG A 590 23.93 22.51 32.86
N VAL A 591 24.69 21.44 33.06
CA VAL A 591 24.19 20.05 32.93
C VAL A 591 24.06 19.38 34.29
N SER A 592 23.00 18.60 34.49
CA SER A 592 22.82 17.72 35.65
C SER A 592 22.24 16.39 35.21
N LEU A 593 22.65 15.31 35.87
CA LEU A 593 22.27 13.95 35.49
C LEU A 593 21.39 13.32 36.57
N ILE A 594 20.41 12.52 36.17
CA ILE A 594 19.57 11.72 37.07
C ILE A 594 19.68 10.24 36.69
N LEU A 595 19.99 9.39 37.67
CA LEU A 595 20.19 7.95 37.53
C LEU A 595 19.44 7.19 38.64
N PRO A 596 18.93 5.96 38.41
CA PRO A 596 18.48 5.11 39.49
C PRO A 596 19.62 4.77 40.46
N GLY A 597 19.34 4.73 41.76
CA GLY A 597 20.33 4.38 42.79
C GLY A 597 20.64 2.88 42.80
N TYR A 598 21.21 2.35 41.72
CA TYR A 598 21.60 0.95 41.62
C TYR A 598 22.71 0.59 42.60
N ARG A 599 22.78 -0.69 42.99
CA ARG A 599 23.89 -1.21 43.80
C ARG A 599 25.27 -0.82 43.25
N SER A 600 25.44 -0.83 41.93
CA SER A 600 26.70 -0.45 41.28
C SER A 600 27.07 1.03 41.48
N ALA A 601 26.06 1.91 41.55
CA ALA A 601 26.20 3.35 41.74
C ALA A 601 26.36 3.75 43.22
N LEU A 602 26.07 2.83 44.14
CA LEU A 602 26.12 3.03 45.60
C LEU A 602 27.35 2.40 46.27
N LYS A 603 28.37 2.04 45.49
CA LYS A 603 29.62 1.47 46.02
C LYS A 603 30.42 2.52 46.80
N ASP A 604 31.13 2.07 47.83
CA ASP A 604 32.03 2.90 48.67
C ASP A 604 33.14 3.61 47.89
N SER A 605 33.44 3.17 46.66
CA SER A 605 34.40 3.83 45.77
C SER A 605 33.93 5.19 45.25
N PHE A 606 32.64 5.51 45.36
CA PHE A 606 32.08 6.79 44.95
C PHE A 606 31.79 7.68 46.16
N ILE A 607 32.11 8.97 46.03
CA ILE A 607 31.76 9.96 47.06
C ILE A 607 30.28 10.29 46.89
N LEU A 608 29.48 9.89 47.89
CA LEU A 608 28.04 10.11 47.94
C LEU A 608 27.71 11.14 49.01
N GLU A 609 26.90 12.12 48.64
CA GLU A 609 26.41 13.17 49.50
C GLU A 609 24.89 13.05 49.65
N GLU A 610 24.37 13.14 50.87
CA GLU A 610 22.93 13.24 51.07
C GLU A 610 22.45 14.66 50.70
N THR A 611 21.45 14.75 49.82
CA THR A 611 20.86 16.04 49.46
C THR A 611 19.85 16.56 50.49
N GLY A 612 19.42 15.69 51.42
CA GLY A 612 18.28 15.93 52.30
C GLY A 612 16.91 15.83 51.62
N ILE A 613 16.86 15.64 50.29
CA ILE A 613 15.61 15.51 49.53
C ILE A 613 15.09 14.07 49.63
N ARG A 614 13.85 13.94 50.10
CA ARG A 614 13.08 12.70 50.10
C ARG A 614 11.75 12.95 49.39
N VAL A 615 11.41 12.11 48.43
CA VAL A 615 10.19 12.27 47.63
C VAL A 615 9.29 11.06 47.80
N ALA A 616 7.99 11.31 48.00
CA ALA A 616 6.98 10.28 48.14
C ALA A 616 6.30 10.05 46.78
N VAL A 617 6.62 8.93 46.13
CA VAL A 617 6.21 8.62 44.76
C VAL A 617 4.97 7.73 44.75
N PRO A 618 3.83 8.17 44.18
CA PRO A 618 2.69 7.29 44.03
C PRO A 618 2.95 6.25 42.94
N VAL A 619 2.74 4.99 43.29
CA VAL A 619 2.75 3.87 42.37
C VAL A 619 1.55 3.00 42.70
N SER A 620 0.54 3.03 41.83
CA SER A 620 -0.76 2.43 42.11
C SER A 620 -1.38 2.99 43.40
N SER A 621 -1.67 2.14 44.39
CA SER A 621 -2.24 2.50 45.68
C SER A 621 -1.18 2.81 46.75
N ARG A 622 0.12 2.67 46.44
CA ARG A 622 1.22 2.89 47.38
C ARG A 622 1.86 4.26 47.16
N LYS A 623 2.48 4.78 48.22
CA LYS A 623 3.47 5.85 48.15
C LYS A 623 4.81 5.26 48.56
N GLU A 624 5.74 5.20 47.63
CA GLU A 624 7.09 4.69 47.86
C GLU A 624 8.03 5.87 48.15
N ASP A 625 8.81 5.78 49.23
CA ASP A 625 9.78 6.81 49.58
C ASP A 625 11.08 6.61 48.79
N VAL A 626 11.52 7.66 48.11
CA VAL A 626 12.79 7.68 47.36
C VAL A 626 13.69 8.74 47.96
N THR A 627 14.92 8.35 48.31
CA THR A 627 15.95 9.28 48.81
C THR A 627 16.81 9.75 47.65
N VAL A 628 17.05 11.05 47.55
CA VAL A 628 17.94 11.60 46.51
C VAL A 628 19.34 11.77 47.08
N LEU A 629 20.29 11.03 46.53
CA LEU A 629 21.71 11.22 46.81
C LEU A 629 22.35 12.04 45.68
N ARG A 630 23.47 12.69 45.95
CA ARG A 630 24.27 13.41 44.97
C ARG A 630 25.66 12.81 44.90
N THR A 631 26.18 12.71 43.70
CA THR A 631 27.59 12.45 43.41
C THR A 631 28.00 13.27 42.19
N LYS A 632 29.19 13.05 41.65
CA LYS A 632 29.67 13.75 40.45
C LYS A 632 30.44 12.80 39.55
N THR A 633 30.38 13.03 38.24
CA THR A 633 31.26 12.36 37.28
C THR A 633 32.71 12.84 37.47
N GLY A 634 33.68 12.15 36.86
CA GLY A 634 35.09 12.58 36.88
C GLY A 634 35.37 13.96 36.25
N ARG A 635 34.34 14.59 35.63
CA ARG A 635 34.40 15.96 35.10
C ARG A 635 33.53 16.94 35.92
N GLU A 636 33.27 16.65 37.20
CA GLU A 636 32.51 17.50 38.14
C GLU A 636 31.02 17.75 37.82
N ILE A 637 30.46 17.09 36.80
CA ILE A 637 29.02 17.18 36.47
C ILE A 637 28.21 16.47 37.58
N PRO A 638 27.23 17.14 38.22
CA PRO A 638 26.44 16.55 39.30
C PRO A 638 25.52 15.43 38.79
N VAL A 639 25.48 14.34 39.55
CA VAL A 639 24.62 13.17 39.32
C VAL A 639 23.74 12.94 40.54
N TYR A 640 22.43 12.93 40.33
CA TYR A 640 21.43 12.67 41.35
C TYR A 640 20.95 11.23 41.26
N LEU A 641 21.13 10.47 42.35
CA LEU A 641 20.77 9.06 42.43
C LEU A 641 19.42 8.92 43.14
N MET A 642 18.45 8.32 42.45
CA MET A 642 17.13 7.99 43.00
C MET A 642 17.22 6.68 43.80
N ARG A 643 17.62 6.77 45.08
CA ARG A 643 17.83 5.59 45.92
C ARG A 643 16.49 5.05 46.43
N SER A 644 16.24 3.80 46.08
CA SER A 644 15.16 2.98 46.61
C SER A 644 15.61 1.52 46.59
N ASP A 645 16.15 1.06 47.72
CA ASP A 645 16.82 -0.25 47.84
C ASP A 645 15.88 -1.39 47.40
N ARG A 646 14.58 -1.28 47.73
CA ARG A 646 13.56 -2.24 47.28
C ARG A 646 13.53 -2.45 45.76
N TYR A 647 13.77 -1.40 44.96
CA TYR A 647 13.61 -1.45 43.50
C TYR A 647 14.96 -1.52 42.76
N PHE A 648 16.04 -0.92 43.30
CA PHE A 648 17.32 -0.78 42.58
C PHE A 648 18.51 -1.49 43.23
N ASP A 649 18.38 -2.01 44.46
CA ASP A 649 19.39 -2.88 45.05
C ASP A 649 19.26 -4.31 44.46
N ARG A 650 19.87 -4.49 43.28
CA ARG A 650 19.82 -5.71 42.45
C ARG A 650 21.18 -5.99 41.81
N ASP A 651 21.36 -7.23 41.35
CA ASP A 651 22.60 -7.68 40.70
C ASP A 651 22.78 -7.07 39.30
N GLY A 652 21.68 -6.84 38.57
CA GLY A 652 21.67 -6.21 37.25
C GLY A 652 20.75 -4.99 37.20
N LEU A 653 20.82 -4.23 36.10
CA LEU A 653 20.00 -3.02 35.92
C LEU A 653 18.57 -3.39 35.52
N TYR A 654 18.41 -4.20 34.49
CA TYR A 654 17.11 -4.57 33.91
C TYR A 654 16.73 -6.05 34.12
N GLY A 655 17.69 -6.91 34.41
CA GLY A 655 17.51 -8.35 34.56
C GLY A 655 18.81 -9.05 34.96
N THR A 656 18.77 -10.38 34.97
CA THR A 656 19.95 -11.24 35.14
C THR A 656 20.15 -12.09 33.89
N ALA A 657 21.13 -13.01 33.89
CA ALA A 657 21.28 -14.00 32.83
C ALA A 657 20.01 -14.87 32.61
N SER A 658 19.09 -14.90 33.58
CA SER A 658 17.81 -15.62 33.51
C SER A 658 16.69 -14.84 32.82
N GLY A 659 16.92 -13.58 32.44
CA GLY A 659 15.94 -12.70 31.79
C GLY A 659 15.65 -11.41 32.57
N ASP A 660 14.71 -10.63 32.05
CA ASP A 660 14.28 -9.34 32.60
C ASP A 660 13.61 -9.50 33.96
N TYR A 661 13.80 -8.51 34.84
CA TYR A 661 13.06 -8.46 36.10
C TYR A 661 11.56 -8.25 35.85
N PRO A 662 10.68 -9.07 36.46
CA PRO A 662 9.25 -9.04 36.18
C PRO A 662 8.57 -7.76 36.66
N ASP A 663 9.18 -7.03 37.60
CA ASP A 663 8.70 -5.76 38.15
C ASP A 663 9.26 -4.53 37.42
N ASN A 664 9.89 -4.69 36.24
CA ASN A 664 10.46 -3.58 35.48
C ASN A 664 9.45 -2.45 35.16
N ALA A 665 8.19 -2.80 34.87
CA ALA A 665 7.13 -1.80 34.69
C ALA A 665 7.04 -0.87 35.91
N GLU A 666 7.00 -1.47 37.10
CA GLU A 666 6.86 -0.75 38.36
C GLU A 666 8.13 0.05 38.71
N ARG A 667 9.30 -0.56 38.55
CA ARG A 667 10.61 0.05 38.83
C ARG A 667 10.80 1.35 38.04
N PHE A 668 10.49 1.33 36.75
CA PHE A 668 10.72 2.48 35.87
C PHE A 668 9.58 3.51 35.90
N VAL A 669 8.36 3.12 36.32
CA VAL A 669 7.34 4.09 36.75
C VAL A 669 7.82 4.86 37.99
N LEU A 670 8.33 4.16 39.00
CA LEU A 670 8.87 4.78 40.21
C LEU A 670 10.04 5.72 39.87
N PHE A 671 10.99 5.29 39.05
CA PHE A 671 12.12 6.13 38.64
C PHE A 671 11.68 7.40 37.90
N ALA A 672 10.85 7.27 36.87
CA ALA A 672 10.38 8.39 36.07
C ALA A 672 9.61 9.43 36.92
N ARG A 673 8.78 8.97 37.86
CA ARG A 673 8.09 9.87 38.80
C ARG A 673 9.04 10.47 39.82
N ALA A 674 9.94 9.69 40.42
CA ALA A 674 10.92 10.17 41.39
C ALA A 674 11.78 11.31 40.82
N ALA A 675 12.19 11.19 39.55
CA ALA A 675 12.93 12.24 38.86
C ALA A 675 12.14 13.56 38.80
N LEU A 676 10.85 13.52 38.42
CA LEU A 676 10.01 14.72 38.38
C LEU A 676 9.72 15.30 39.77
N GLU A 677 9.45 14.45 40.76
CA GLU A 677 9.21 14.89 42.14
C GLU A 677 10.46 15.54 42.75
N ALA A 678 11.65 14.99 42.46
CA ALA A 678 12.91 15.58 42.88
C ALA A 678 13.15 16.94 42.20
N LEU A 679 12.94 17.02 40.88
CA LEU A 679 13.06 18.28 40.12
C LEU A 679 12.04 19.33 40.54
N HIS A 680 10.85 18.92 40.97
CA HIS A 680 9.84 19.83 41.49
C HIS A 680 10.32 20.57 42.76
N GLY A 681 11.18 19.94 43.56
CA GLY A 681 11.82 20.53 44.75
C GLY A 681 13.18 21.20 44.49
N MET A 682 13.62 21.27 43.23
CA MET A 682 14.91 21.82 42.82
C MET A 682 14.74 23.00 41.84
N ASP A 683 15.86 23.57 41.40
CA ASP A 683 15.88 24.57 40.33
C ASP A 683 15.34 23.96 39.02
N PRO A 684 14.20 24.43 38.47
CA PRO A 684 13.60 23.86 37.28
C PRO A 684 14.55 23.90 36.07
N PRO A 685 14.70 22.81 35.30
CA PRO A 685 15.47 22.83 34.08
C PRO A 685 14.73 23.56 32.96
N ASP A 686 15.48 24.20 32.07
CA ASP A 686 14.97 24.68 30.79
C ASP A 686 14.62 23.48 29.90
N ILE A 687 15.46 22.43 29.93
CA ILE A 687 15.29 21.20 29.14
C ILE A 687 15.37 19.97 30.05
N LEU A 688 14.31 19.15 30.03
CA LEU A 688 14.32 17.78 30.53
C LEU A 688 14.61 16.82 29.37
N HIS A 689 15.79 16.22 29.38
CA HIS A 689 16.27 15.34 28.33
C HIS A 689 16.22 13.88 28.80
N CYS A 690 15.25 13.12 28.33
CA CYS A 690 15.09 11.70 28.65
C CYS A 690 15.79 10.81 27.63
N HIS A 691 16.31 9.68 28.10
CA HIS A 691 16.97 8.66 27.28
C HIS A 691 16.27 7.31 27.42
N ASP A 692 15.78 6.78 26.28
CA ASP A 692 15.11 5.49 26.13
C ASP A 692 13.88 5.25 27.04
N TRP A 693 13.31 4.04 26.94
CA TRP A 693 12.01 3.68 27.52
C TRP A 693 11.96 3.80 29.05
N GLN A 694 13.09 3.63 29.72
CA GLN A 694 13.23 3.64 31.17
C GLN A 694 12.92 5.01 31.78
N SER A 695 13.22 6.09 31.05
CA SER A 695 12.99 7.47 31.48
C SER A 695 11.85 8.15 30.70
N ALA A 696 11.43 7.59 29.56
CA ALA A 696 10.40 8.13 28.67
C ALA A 696 9.10 8.53 29.36
N LEU A 697 8.67 7.80 30.40
CA LEU A 697 7.45 8.13 31.15
C LEU A 697 7.53 9.46 31.91
N ALA A 698 8.72 9.98 32.21
CA ALA A 698 8.85 11.30 32.86
C ALA A 698 8.27 12.40 31.96
N VAL A 699 8.50 12.29 30.64
CA VAL A 699 7.89 13.19 29.65
C VAL A 699 6.37 13.07 29.67
N ALA A 700 5.86 11.83 29.65
CA ALA A 700 4.43 11.56 29.66
C ALA A 700 3.75 12.07 30.93
N PHE A 701 4.33 11.86 32.11
CA PHE A 701 3.78 12.34 33.38
C PHE A 701 3.76 13.87 33.46
N LEU A 702 4.84 14.53 33.02
CA LEU A 702 4.93 15.99 33.01
C LEU A 702 3.83 16.61 32.14
N ARG A 703 3.53 16.00 30.98
CA ARG A 703 2.54 16.53 30.02
C ARG A 703 1.11 16.07 30.30
N ALA A 704 0.91 14.88 30.84
CA ALA A 704 -0.41 14.34 31.16
C ALA A 704 -0.97 14.86 32.49
N GLN A 705 -0.09 15.31 33.41
CA GLN A 705 -0.45 15.80 34.75
C GLN A 705 0.22 17.16 35.06
N PRO A 706 0.12 18.19 34.19
CA PRO A 706 0.83 19.46 34.38
C PRO A 706 0.48 20.16 35.69
N GLN A 707 -0.75 20.00 36.18
CA GLN A 707 -1.21 20.52 37.47
C GLN A 707 -0.44 20.00 38.68
N ARG A 708 0.25 18.86 38.55
CA ARG A 708 1.07 18.26 39.60
C ARG A 708 2.46 18.89 39.68
N TYR A 709 2.94 19.45 38.58
CA TYR A 709 4.30 19.97 38.45
C TYR A 709 4.32 21.43 37.97
N PRO A 710 3.63 22.37 38.67
CA PRO A 710 3.51 23.76 38.20
C PRO A 710 4.87 24.46 38.03
N ALA A 711 5.86 24.13 38.87
CA ALA A 711 7.23 24.66 38.77
C ALA A 711 7.97 24.21 37.50
N LEU A 712 7.54 23.11 36.86
CA LEU A 712 8.12 22.56 35.64
C LEU A 712 7.30 22.90 34.39
N SER A 713 6.32 23.80 34.50
CA SER A 713 5.42 24.17 33.40
C SER A 713 6.15 24.79 32.19
N GLY A 714 7.25 25.50 32.44
CA GLY A 714 8.11 26.08 31.40
C GLY A 714 9.16 25.13 30.83
N THR A 715 9.37 23.95 31.42
CA THR A 715 10.40 23.00 31.00
C THR A 715 10.04 22.36 29.65
N ARG A 716 10.96 22.43 28.68
CA ARG A 716 10.86 21.72 27.40
C ARG A 716 11.38 20.29 27.53
N THR A 717 10.87 19.39 26.70
CA THR A 717 11.18 17.96 26.79
C THR A 717 11.82 17.44 25.52
N VAL A 718 12.95 16.74 25.68
CA VAL A 718 13.64 16.04 24.60
C VAL A 718 13.68 14.56 24.97
N LEU A 719 13.39 13.67 24.01
CA LEU A 719 13.61 12.24 24.18
C LEU A 719 14.63 11.76 23.14
N THR A 720 15.75 11.16 23.57
CA THR A 720 16.64 10.43 22.67
C THR A 720 16.31 8.94 22.68
N VAL A 721 16.09 8.40 21.49
CA VAL A 721 15.91 6.96 21.25
C VAL A 721 17.22 6.39 20.72
N HIS A 722 17.88 5.52 21.47
CA HIS A 722 19.19 4.96 21.12
C HIS A 722 19.05 3.63 20.40
N ASN A 723 18.02 2.87 20.77
CA ASN A 723 17.69 1.61 20.13
C ASN A 723 16.17 1.36 20.24
N LEU A 724 15.47 1.53 19.13
CA LEU A 724 14.02 1.35 19.04
C LEU A 724 13.56 -0.10 19.27
N GLY A 725 14.47 -1.08 19.22
CA GLY A 725 14.16 -2.47 19.55
C GLY A 725 13.76 -2.66 21.03
N TYR A 726 14.15 -1.75 21.92
CA TYR A 726 13.83 -1.81 23.35
C TYR A 726 12.80 -0.73 23.73
N GLN A 727 11.52 -1.11 23.76
CA GLN A 727 10.42 -0.14 23.90
C GLN A 727 9.79 -0.06 25.30
N GLY A 728 10.08 -1.01 26.19
CA GLY A 728 9.37 -1.14 27.46
C GLY A 728 7.89 -1.47 27.26
N LEU A 729 7.63 -2.65 26.67
CA LEU A 729 6.28 -3.18 26.44
C LEU A 729 5.78 -3.96 27.67
N PHE A 730 4.73 -3.47 28.32
CA PHE A 730 4.16 -4.05 29.53
C PHE A 730 2.69 -4.42 29.36
N ARG A 731 2.15 -5.22 30.29
CA ARG A 731 0.79 -5.75 30.18
C ARG A 731 -0.22 -4.62 30.41
N ALA A 732 -1.36 -4.65 29.72
CA ALA A 732 -2.42 -3.66 29.94
C ALA A 732 -2.92 -3.63 31.40
N GLU A 733 -2.86 -4.77 32.09
CA GLU A 733 -3.21 -4.86 33.51
C GLU A 733 -2.34 -3.98 34.40
N ASP A 734 -1.11 -3.68 33.99
CA ASP A 734 -0.15 -2.85 34.73
C ASP A 734 -0.49 -1.34 34.66
N TRP A 735 -1.57 -0.95 33.98
CA TRP A 735 -1.96 0.47 33.82
C TRP A 735 -2.15 1.19 35.16
N HIS A 736 -2.65 0.46 36.15
CA HIS A 736 -2.85 0.96 37.50
C HIS A 736 -1.55 1.49 38.14
N LEU A 737 -0.38 0.97 37.76
CA LEU A 737 0.92 1.44 38.25
C LEU A 737 1.20 2.89 37.84
N LEU A 738 0.79 3.28 36.62
CA LEU A 738 1.13 4.57 36.03
C LEU A 738 0.41 5.74 36.73
N ASN A 739 -0.67 5.50 37.48
CA ASN A 739 -1.54 6.54 38.07
C ASN A 739 -1.95 7.63 37.04
N LEU A 740 -2.12 7.25 35.78
CA LEU A 740 -2.64 8.11 34.72
C LEU A 740 -4.13 7.85 34.50
N ASP A 741 -4.85 8.90 34.11
CA ASP A 741 -6.25 8.78 33.71
C ASP A 741 -6.36 7.81 32.52
N ARG A 742 -7.35 6.91 32.57
CA ARG A 742 -7.54 5.86 31.56
C ARG A 742 -7.78 6.42 30.15
N ARG A 743 -8.14 7.70 30.01
CA ARG A 743 -8.20 8.40 28.71
C ARG A 743 -6.87 8.39 27.94
N PHE A 744 -5.74 8.20 28.61
CA PHE A 744 -4.42 8.11 27.97
C PHE A 744 -4.08 6.68 27.52
N PHE A 745 -4.90 5.68 27.86
CA PHE A 745 -4.74 4.30 27.38
C PHE A 745 -5.48 4.11 26.05
N THR A 746 -4.93 4.71 25.00
CA THR A 746 -5.48 4.68 23.64
C THR A 746 -4.35 4.53 22.62
N PRO A 747 -4.62 4.03 21.40
CA PRO A 747 -3.61 3.91 20.35
C PRO A 747 -2.92 5.24 19.98
N ARG A 748 -3.57 6.39 20.23
CA ARG A 748 -2.99 7.72 20.01
C ARG A 748 -1.98 8.17 21.07
N HIS A 749 -1.95 7.50 22.22
CA HIS A 749 -1.16 7.92 23.38
C HIS A 749 -0.21 6.80 23.83
N VAL A 750 -0.56 6.08 24.91
CA VAL A 750 0.37 5.13 25.55
C VAL A 750 0.18 3.69 25.05
N GLU A 751 -1.02 3.34 24.58
CA GLU A 751 -1.35 1.96 24.21
C GLU A 751 -0.75 1.59 22.84
N SER A 752 -0.23 0.37 22.71
CA SER A 752 0.27 -0.21 21.46
C SER A 752 -0.03 -1.71 21.43
N TYR A 753 -0.84 -2.15 20.47
CA TYR A 753 -1.26 -3.56 20.25
C TYR A 753 -1.76 -4.29 21.53
N GLY A 754 -2.59 -3.62 22.32
CA GLY A 754 -3.15 -4.10 23.58
C GLY A 754 -2.19 -4.06 24.76
N LYS A 755 -1.02 -3.42 24.62
CA LYS A 755 0.02 -3.30 25.67
C LYS A 755 0.31 -1.85 26.02
N ILE A 756 0.95 -1.63 27.16
CA ILE A 756 1.47 -0.32 27.57
C ILE A 756 2.87 -0.19 26.97
N ASN A 757 3.14 0.89 26.24
CA ASN A 757 4.44 1.14 25.63
C ASN A 757 5.07 2.42 26.20
N PHE A 758 6.10 2.26 27.04
CA PHE A 758 6.72 3.40 27.73
C PHE A 758 7.47 4.32 26.78
N LEU A 759 8.19 3.75 25.81
CA LEU A 759 8.92 4.53 24.81
C LEU A 759 7.96 5.37 23.96
N LYS A 760 6.89 4.73 23.46
CA LYS A 760 5.83 5.40 22.70
C LYS A 760 5.25 6.58 23.47
N ALA A 761 4.96 6.41 24.75
CA ALA A 761 4.46 7.49 25.59
C ALA A 761 5.44 8.68 25.57
N GLY A 762 6.75 8.44 25.75
CA GLY A 762 7.74 9.51 25.67
C GLY A 762 7.78 10.18 24.29
N VAL A 763 7.73 9.40 23.21
CA VAL A 763 7.74 9.91 21.82
C VAL A 763 6.51 10.78 21.54
N VAL A 764 5.33 10.35 22.00
CA VAL A 764 4.07 11.08 21.80
C VAL A 764 4.00 12.35 22.63
N PHE A 765 4.64 12.42 23.79
CA PHE A 765 4.52 13.60 24.68
C PHE A 765 5.70 14.58 24.60
N SER A 766 6.82 14.26 23.95
CA SER A 766 8.00 15.14 23.92
C SER A 766 7.79 16.41 23.09
N ASP A 767 8.61 17.45 23.30
CA ASP A 767 8.64 18.63 22.40
C ASP A 767 9.55 18.40 21.19
N ALA A 768 10.61 17.61 21.38
CA ALA A 768 11.54 17.17 20.36
C ALA A 768 12.00 15.73 20.63
N ILE A 769 12.36 15.03 19.56
CA ILE A 769 12.85 13.66 19.58
C ILE A 769 14.19 13.65 18.87
N THR A 770 15.17 12.94 19.45
CA THR A 770 16.45 12.73 18.80
C THR A 770 16.79 11.25 18.70
N THR A 771 17.69 10.89 17.80
CA THR A 771 18.18 9.53 17.68
C THR A 771 19.60 9.48 17.13
N VAL A 772 20.21 8.29 17.05
CA VAL A 772 21.68 8.10 16.96
C VAL A 772 22.33 8.46 15.62
N SER A 773 21.54 8.79 14.60
CA SER A 773 22.03 9.35 13.32
C SER A 773 20.86 9.86 12.47
N GLY A 774 21.17 10.70 11.47
CA GLY A 774 20.19 11.12 10.46
C GLY A 774 19.58 9.93 9.70
N THR A 775 20.42 8.97 9.32
CA THR A 775 19.96 7.73 8.68
C THR A 775 19.01 6.95 9.58
N TYR A 776 19.37 6.77 10.85
CA TYR A 776 18.53 6.01 11.79
C TYR A 776 17.21 6.74 12.09
N ALA A 777 17.18 8.08 12.04
CA ALA A 777 15.93 8.86 12.12
C ALA A 777 14.99 8.57 10.96
N GLU A 778 15.52 8.34 9.76
CA GLU A 778 14.74 7.90 8.60
C GLU A 778 14.34 6.43 8.72
N GLU A 779 15.26 5.55 9.14
CA GLU A 779 15.01 4.12 9.30
C GLU A 779 13.86 3.87 10.28
N ILE A 780 13.82 4.48 11.46
CA ILE A 780 12.77 4.23 12.46
C ILE A 780 11.36 4.69 12.03
N LYS A 781 11.26 5.48 10.95
CA LYS A 781 9.98 5.83 10.31
C LYS A 781 9.52 4.79 9.29
N THR A 782 10.34 3.79 8.98
CA THR A 782 10.00 2.69 8.09
C THR A 782 9.46 1.50 8.88
N ARG A 783 8.69 0.62 8.22
CA ARG A 783 8.11 -0.55 8.89
C ARG A 783 9.16 -1.57 9.30
N GLU A 784 10.23 -1.66 8.53
CA GLU A 784 11.35 -2.60 8.69
C GLU A 784 12.14 -2.32 9.97
N HIS A 785 12.31 -1.04 10.32
CA HIS A 785 13.13 -0.60 11.46
C HIS A 785 12.34 0.15 12.54
N GLY A 786 11.04 0.40 12.34
CA GLY A 786 10.17 1.13 13.27
C GLY A 786 9.60 0.29 14.42
N PHE A 787 9.78 -1.03 14.37
CA PHE A 787 9.35 -1.98 15.42
C PHE A 787 7.89 -1.78 15.88
N GLY A 788 6.97 -1.44 14.98
CA GLY A 788 5.55 -1.20 15.29
C GLY A 788 5.23 0.20 15.81
N LEU A 789 6.22 1.10 15.85
CA LEU A 789 6.08 2.52 16.18
C LEU A 789 6.36 3.45 14.97
N GLU A 790 6.55 2.90 13.77
CA GLU A 790 6.84 3.67 12.56
C GLU A 790 5.83 4.81 12.33
N GLY A 791 4.53 4.53 12.48
CA GLY A 791 3.48 5.54 12.34
C GLY A 791 3.58 6.65 13.39
N VAL A 792 4.05 6.34 14.60
CA VAL A 792 4.27 7.33 15.66
C VAL A 792 5.46 8.23 15.32
N PHE A 793 6.56 7.68 14.80
CA PHE A 793 7.70 8.49 14.38
C PHE A 793 7.41 9.29 13.10
N GLN A 794 6.58 8.78 12.20
CA GLN A 794 6.09 9.51 11.03
C GLN A 794 5.22 10.71 11.43
N GLU A 795 4.24 10.52 12.32
CA GLU A 795 3.41 11.62 12.86
C GLU A 795 4.26 12.69 13.56
N ARG A 796 5.43 12.30 14.05
CA ARG A 796 6.35 13.15 14.80
C ARG A 796 7.59 13.55 14.00
N ALA A 797 7.59 13.35 12.68
CA ALA A 797 8.76 13.55 11.83
C ALA A 797 9.32 14.99 11.91
N GLU A 798 8.47 16.01 11.97
CA GLU A 798 8.89 17.42 12.13
C GLU A 798 9.63 17.69 13.44
N ARG A 799 9.48 16.82 14.43
CA ARG A 799 10.11 16.92 15.75
C ARG A 799 11.25 15.92 15.93
N LEU A 800 11.53 15.08 14.93
CA LEU A 800 12.53 14.02 14.98
C LEU A 800 13.82 14.46 14.29
N VAL A 801 14.94 14.44 15.01
CA VAL A 801 16.26 14.81 14.48
C VAL A 801 17.29 13.74 14.79
N GLY A 802 18.00 13.28 13.76
CA GLY A 802 19.14 12.39 13.95
C GLY A 802 20.40 13.13 14.35
N ILE A 803 20.99 12.79 15.50
CA ILE A 803 22.27 13.31 15.98
C ILE A 803 23.25 12.14 16.04
N LEU A 804 24.29 12.18 15.20
CA LEU A 804 25.31 11.14 15.15
C LEU A 804 25.96 10.99 16.53
N ASN A 805 26.03 9.76 17.06
CA ASN A 805 26.81 9.49 18.26
C ASN A 805 28.28 9.86 18.01
N GLY A 806 28.79 10.84 18.74
CA GLY A 806 30.20 11.22 18.71
C GLY A 806 31.08 10.23 19.50
N ALA A 807 32.40 10.28 19.24
CA ALA A 807 33.41 9.64 20.08
C ALA A 807 34.11 10.70 20.94
N ASP A 808 34.35 10.40 22.21
CA ASP A 808 35.21 11.23 23.05
C ASP A 808 36.67 10.95 22.69
N TYR A 809 37.25 11.80 21.83
CA TYR A 809 38.65 11.70 21.42
C TYR A 809 39.64 12.04 22.55
N ASP A 810 39.20 12.48 23.74
CA ASP A 810 40.08 12.50 24.92
C ASP A 810 40.33 11.06 25.45
N VAL A 811 39.45 10.11 25.09
CA VAL A 811 39.47 8.71 25.56
C VAL A 811 39.82 7.75 24.42
N TRP A 812 39.23 7.96 23.23
CA TRP A 812 39.39 7.10 22.04
C TRP A 812 40.13 7.84 20.93
N ASP A 813 41.39 8.19 21.19
CA ASP A 813 42.26 8.85 20.22
C ASP A 813 43.06 7.82 19.40
N PRO A 814 42.78 7.64 18.10
CA PRO A 814 43.53 6.72 17.25
C PRO A 814 45.03 7.03 17.18
N ALA A 815 45.45 8.25 17.50
CA ALA A 815 46.87 8.63 17.51
C ALA A 815 47.62 8.13 18.76
N THR A 816 46.92 7.81 19.86
CA THR A 816 47.53 7.48 21.15
C THR A 816 47.03 6.17 21.77
N ASP A 817 45.86 5.68 21.37
CA ASP A 817 45.26 4.44 21.87
C ASP A 817 45.83 3.21 21.14
N ARG A 818 46.61 2.41 21.87
CA ARG A 818 47.28 1.20 21.37
C ARG A 818 46.35 0.07 20.92
N PHE A 819 45.07 0.12 21.25
CA PHE A 819 44.10 -0.91 20.86
C PHE A 819 43.36 -0.59 19.55
N ILE A 820 43.42 0.67 19.08
CA ILE A 820 42.76 1.13 17.83
C ILE A 820 43.71 1.80 16.82
N ALA A 821 44.97 2.08 17.20
CA ALA A 821 46.01 2.65 16.33
C ALA A 821 46.53 1.70 15.24
#